data_AF-A0AA39SXA0-F1
#
_entry.id   AF-A0AA39SXA0-F1
#
_cell.length_a   1.000
_cell.length_b   1.000
_cell.length_c   1.000
_cell.angle_alpha   90.00
_cell.angle_beta   90.00
_cell.angle_gamma   90.00
#
_symmetry.space_group_name_H-M   'P 1'
#
loop_
_entity.id
_entity.type
_entity.pdbx_description
1 polymer ?
#
loop_
_entity_poly.entity_id
_entity_poly.type
_entity_poly.pdbx_seq_one_letter_code
_entity_poly.pdbx_strand_id
1 'polypeptide(L)'
;MENLISIRNDMKSQLAKAEKDGKLPTIQVKEWLRNVEDFMIEVELIHEGKTANKKKLTRCFFSCSLRCRTGRKVSRMLKEVKELVKAGSFPGGLLTDIDTATVEHIPGPSIQDQTTASRTLAKVMDLLKNDGVHRIGVWGTGGVGKTTVVKNLNNRLKTDSSLQPFGMVIWATVSKELDLKRVQLQIAERLNLLVKMEETVERVGIRLHGRLMKESNFLLILDDVWEAIDLDYLGIPRREDHVGSKIILTSRNLDVCRAMSTDVEVRVDFLNGVEAWQLFCQSAGEVASLDTIKPFAEEVSRECNGLPLAIITMGTAMRGKKMGKLWKHALNEMRRSVPGIKGIENNVYNSLKWSYDSLEGKNTKTCFLYCSLFPEDFSIEVSELVRYWLAEGLIDEQENYEDSINRGIALIENLKDYCLLEDGDREGTVKMHDVVRDVAIWIGSRLEDRYKSLVRSGIGLNEISEAELLNSLKRVSFMNNKIKSLPDCEIQCSEASTLLLQGNFPLDRIPVTFLQGFPAIRVLNMSGTRIQSLPLSLLQLHDLRALILRDCFYLTDLPSLGGLTKLQVLDLCATSITELPRGLENLSNLRQLNLSRTHYLKTVQAGTISRLHSLEVLDMTLSDYHWGVKGQVEEGQITFEDLGCLQRLQVLFIRLEGIPSLGSENLAWIGRVKRYQFFIGPTANSLPTKHDKRRVTISGLNLSGEWIDWFLSNATSLVLNHCWGLNQMLETLVIDSIDCFTSLKSLTIASSNSYLRPDGGCTAHVDLLPNLEELHLHDLTYLESISELVGHLGLRFCRLKLIEVTRCSRLKYVLSYGSLILSLPNLEEIKVSFCDNLVQLFNYCSEQDFNQEPVVPNLRNLELKNLPKLRSLCRYEECWQHLEQVEVIKSNLLTKMPLTTKNENTIKEIRGELQWWSQLDCDNETKSSLQPYFKQTGAKQELRSMEMQQIDGMVL
;
A
#
# COMPACT_ATOMS: atom_id res chain seq x y z
N MET A 1 10.51 -40.34 -0.19
CA MET A 1 9.34 -39.63 0.34
C MET A 1 9.27 -39.71 1.85
N GLU A 2 9.27 -40.91 2.44
CA GLU A 2 9.27 -41.09 3.90
C GLU A 2 10.42 -40.35 4.62
N ASN A 3 11.63 -40.35 4.05
CA ASN A 3 12.75 -39.59 4.58
C ASN A 3 12.47 -38.06 4.63
N LEU A 4 11.87 -37.50 3.57
CA LEU A 4 11.53 -36.07 3.51
C LEU A 4 10.44 -35.72 4.55
N ILE A 5 9.46 -36.60 4.73
CA ILE A 5 8.40 -36.46 5.75
C ILE A 5 9.01 -36.49 7.16
N SER A 6 10.01 -37.36 7.39
CA SER A 6 10.72 -37.42 8.67
C SER A 6 11.48 -36.13 8.97
N ILE A 7 12.24 -35.60 8.01
CA ILE A 7 12.99 -34.32 8.16
C ILE A 7 12.02 -33.17 8.41
N ARG A 8 10.90 -33.13 7.68
CA ARG A 8 9.85 -32.12 7.89
C ARG A 8 9.27 -32.16 9.29
N ASN A 9 8.92 -33.35 9.77
CA ASN A 9 8.32 -33.52 11.09
C ASN A 9 9.29 -33.13 12.21
N ASP A 10 10.56 -33.52 12.08
CA ASP A 10 11.60 -33.14 13.02
C ASP A 10 11.79 -31.61 13.02
N MET A 11 11.81 -30.98 11.85
CA MET A 11 11.95 -29.53 11.75
C MET A 11 10.73 -28.77 12.29
N LYS A 12 9.51 -29.23 12.03
CA LYS A 12 8.30 -28.67 12.66
C LYS A 12 8.35 -28.79 14.19
N SER A 13 8.87 -29.89 14.71
CA SER A 13 9.07 -30.09 16.16
C SER A 13 10.10 -29.11 16.72
N GLN A 14 11.23 -28.91 16.02
CA GLN A 14 12.27 -27.96 16.42
C GLN A 14 11.79 -26.50 16.34
N LEU A 15 11.00 -26.14 15.33
CA LEU A 15 10.38 -24.81 15.23
C LEU A 15 9.35 -24.57 16.32
N ALA A 16 8.53 -25.55 16.65
CA ALA A 16 7.60 -25.43 17.77
C ALA A 16 8.33 -25.22 19.11
N LYS A 17 9.57 -25.72 19.23
CA LYS A 17 10.44 -25.47 20.39
C LYS A 17 11.07 -24.07 20.35
N ALA A 18 11.51 -23.61 19.18
CA ALA A 18 12.10 -22.28 18.99
C ALA A 18 11.09 -21.12 19.06
N GLU A 19 9.84 -21.36 18.67
CA GLU A 19 8.73 -20.42 18.83
C GLU A 19 8.46 -20.09 20.31
N LYS A 20 8.68 -21.06 21.22
CA LYS A 20 8.62 -20.81 22.68
C LYS A 20 9.75 -19.89 23.15
N ASP A 21 10.89 -19.92 22.46
CA ASP A 21 12.02 -19.05 22.71
C ASP A 21 11.94 -17.74 21.92
N GLY A 22 10.80 -17.41 21.31
CA GLY A 22 10.54 -16.13 20.63
C GLY A 22 11.44 -15.87 19.41
N LYS A 23 12.06 -16.92 18.88
CA LYS A 23 12.94 -16.86 17.71
C LYS A 23 12.15 -17.24 16.46
N LEU A 24 12.37 -16.52 15.37
CA LEU A 24 11.67 -16.79 14.12
C LEU A 24 12.45 -17.80 13.28
N PRO A 25 11.75 -18.73 12.59
CA PRO A 25 12.37 -19.56 11.56
C PRO A 25 12.95 -18.66 10.50
N THR A 26 14.17 -18.96 10.04
CA THR A 26 14.74 -18.30 8.86
C THR A 26 13.81 -18.47 7.66
N ILE A 27 13.83 -17.50 6.75
CA ILE A 27 13.04 -17.54 5.52
C ILE A 27 13.28 -18.85 4.77
N GLN A 28 14.54 -19.31 4.73
CA GLN A 28 14.93 -20.58 4.15
C GLN A 28 14.20 -21.80 4.74
N VAL A 29 13.98 -21.83 6.07
CA VAL A 29 13.25 -22.92 6.72
C VAL A 29 11.75 -22.84 6.42
N LYS A 30 11.16 -21.63 6.33
CA LYS A 30 9.74 -21.45 5.96
C LYS A 30 9.48 -21.81 4.51
N GLU A 31 10.33 -21.34 3.60
CA GLU A 31 10.28 -21.66 2.17
C GLU A 31 10.46 -23.15 1.95
N TRP A 32 11.43 -23.77 2.63
CA TRP A 32 11.61 -25.22 2.55
C TRP A 32 10.38 -25.97 3.06
N LEU A 33 9.77 -25.57 4.19
CA LEU A 33 8.56 -26.21 4.71
C LEU A 33 7.38 -26.06 3.74
N ARG A 34 7.17 -24.86 3.17
CA ARG A 34 6.15 -24.61 2.16
C ARG A 34 6.39 -25.46 0.91
N ASN A 35 7.62 -25.48 0.38
CA ASN A 35 7.98 -26.28 -0.79
C ASN A 35 7.75 -27.77 -0.55
N VAL A 36 8.04 -28.27 0.66
CA VAL A 36 7.76 -29.65 1.04
C VAL A 36 6.27 -29.93 1.15
N GLU A 37 5.47 -29.00 1.67
CA GLU A 37 4.01 -29.12 1.78
C GLU A 37 3.32 -29.08 0.40
N ASP A 38 3.67 -28.11 -0.44
CA ASP A 38 3.16 -27.98 -1.81
C ASP A 38 3.53 -29.21 -2.65
N PHE A 39 4.76 -29.70 -2.52
CA PHE A 39 5.21 -30.93 -3.17
C PHE A 39 4.44 -32.17 -2.67
N MET A 40 4.09 -32.22 -1.38
CA MET A 40 3.27 -33.31 -0.83
C MET A 40 1.85 -33.32 -1.42
N ILE A 41 1.23 -32.16 -1.59
CA ILE A 41 -0.07 -32.01 -2.26
C ILE A 41 0.03 -32.52 -3.70
N GLU A 42 1.10 -32.18 -4.43
CA GLU A 42 1.28 -32.67 -5.80
C GLU A 42 1.46 -34.21 -5.88
N VAL A 43 2.14 -34.81 -4.90
CA VAL A 43 2.28 -36.27 -4.80
C VAL A 43 0.94 -36.95 -4.48
N GLU A 44 0.11 -36.37 -3.62
CA GLU A 44 -1.21 -36.88 -3.26
C GLU A 44 -2.18 -36.86 -4.45
N LEU A 45 -2.22 -35.77 -5.21
CA LEU A 45 -3.02 -35.63 -6.43
C LEU A 45 -2.71 -36.71 -7.49
N ILE A 46 -1.46 -37.16 -7.58
CA ILE A 46 -1.06 -38.24 -8.50
C ILE A 46 -1.44 -39.62 -7.96
N HIS A 47 -1.44 -39.81 -6.63
CA HIS A 47 -1.92 -41.03 -6.00
C HIS A 47 -3.43 -41.20 -6.19
N GLU A 48 -4.19 -40.12 -6.03
CA GLU A 48 -5.65 -40.09 -6.27
C GLU A 48 -6.00 -40.27 -7.76
N GLY A 49 -5.20 -39.69 -8.66
CA GLY A 49 -5.32 -39.92 -10.10
C GLY A 49 -5.10 -41.38 -10.52
N LYS A 50 -4.37 -42.18 -9.73
CA LYS A 50 -4.20 -43.64 -9.96
C LYS A 50 -5.38 -44.47 -9.44
N THR A 51 -6.07 -44.05 -8.38
CA THR A 51 -7.23 -44.77 -7.83
C THR A 51 -8.50 -44.50 -8.64
N ALA A 52 -8.68 -43.30 -9.19
CA ALA A 52 -9.78 -42.97 -10.09
C ALA A 52 -9.72 -43.73 -11.43
N ASN A 53 -8.52 -43.97 -11.96
CA ASN A 53 -8.30 -44.66 -13.25
C ASN A 53 -8.35 -46.19 -13.21
N LYS A 54 -8.61 -46.82 -12.05
CA LYS A 54 -8.80 -48.28 -11.97
C LYS A 54 -10.20 -48.77 -12.38
N LYS A 55 -11.17 -47.87 -12.62
CA LYS A 55 -12.57 -48.24 -12.95
C LYS A 55 -12.96 -48.16 -14.43
N LYS A 56 -12.07 -47.75 -15.34
CA LYS A 56 -12.34 -47.77 -16.79
C LYS A 56 -11.09 -48.17 -17.55
N LEU A 57 -10.98 -49.43 -17.95
CA LEU A 57 -10.08 -49.84 -19.02
C LEU A 57 -10.50 -51.20 -19.60
N THR A 58 -11.31 -51.15 -20.66
CA THR A 58 -11.35 -52.16 -21.71
C THR A 58 -11.05 -51.51 -23.06
N ARG A 59 -10.09 -52.13 -23.76
CA ARG A 59 -9.62 -51.92 -25.16
C ARG A 59 -8.57 -50.83 -25.44
N CYS A 60 -7.42 -51.33 -25.94
CA CYS A 60 -6.26 -50.65 -26.54
C CYS A 60 -6.65 -49.67 -27.65
N PHE A 61 -6.02 -48.50 -27.82
CA PHE A 61 -4.73 -48.32 -28.54
C PHE A 61 -4.10 -46.92 -28.29
N PHE A 62 -3.74 -46.51 -27.06
CA PHE A 62 -2.94 -45.28 -26.82
C PHE A 62 -2.19 -45.32 -25.47
N SER A 63 -1.31 -46.30 -25.21
CA SER A 63 -0.73 -46.50 -23.87
C SER A 63 0.79 -46.35 -23.73
N CYS A 64 1.50 -45.83 -24.74
CA CYS A 64 2.94 -45.54 -24.60
C CYS A 64 3.21 -44.08 -24.18
N SER A 65 2.43 -43.11 -24.69
CA SER A 65 2.59 -41.68 -24.37
C SER A 65 2.21 -41.34 -22.93
N LEU A 66 1.11 -41.89 -22.39
CA LEU A 66 0.72 -41.68 -20.99
C LEU A 66 1.71 -42.33 -20.01
N ARG A 67 2.17 -43.57 -20.27
CA ARG A 67 3.17 -44.23 -19.40
C ARG A 67 4.52 -43.51 -19.43
N CYS A 68 4.96 -43.03 -20.60
CA CYS A 68 6.16 -42.20 -20.72
C CYS A 68 5.99 -40.82 -20.05
N ARG A 69 4.81 -40.21 -20.12
CA ARG A 69 4.52 -38.91 -19.49
C ARG A 69 4.47 -39.03 -17.96
N THR A 70 3.80 -40.05 -17.43
CA THR A 70 3.79 -40.35 -15.99
C THR A 70 5.17 -40.78 -15.51
N GLY A 71 5.91 -41.59 -16.28
CA GLY A 71 7.29 -41.99 -15.96
C GLY A 71 8.27 -40.81 -15.92
N ARG A 72 8.17 -39.87 -16.87
CA ARG A 72 8.94 -38.62 -16.84
C ARG A 72 8.56 -37.73 -15.65
N LYS A 73 7.26 -37.65 -15.32
CA LYS A 73 6.78 -36.87 -14.16
C LYS A 73 7.31 -37.45 -12.85
N VAL A 74 7.22 -38.77 -12.65
CA VAL A 74 7.76 -39.46 -11.46
C VAL A 74 9.28 -39.32 -11.37
N SER A 75 10.02 -39.40 -12.49
CA SER A 75 11.48 -39.25 -12.49
C SER A 75 11.92 -37.82 -12.11
N ARG A 76 11.17 -36.81 -12.58
CA ARG A 76 11.38 -35.40 -12.20
C ARG A 76 11.13 -35.19 -10.71
N MET A 77 10.01 -35.69 -10.21
CA MET A 77 9.66 -35.63 -8.77
C MET A 77 10.69 -36.37 -7.89
N LEU A 78 11.26 -37.48 -8.37
CA LEU A 78 12.31 -38.20 -7.63
C LEU A 78 13.61 -37.39 -7.51
N LYS A 79 13.92 -36.57 -8.53
CA LYS A 79 15.07 -35.65 -8.50
C LYS A 79 14.82 -34.51 -7.52
N GLU A 80 13.61 -33.97 -7.53
CA GLU A 80 13.16 -32.89 -6.65
C GLU A 80 13.12 -33.30 -5.18
N VAL A 81 12.64 -34.51 -4.86
CA VAL A 81 12.73 -35.07 -3.49
C VAL A 81 14.18 -35.16 -3.01
N LYS A 82 15.12 -35.53 -3.88
CA LYS A 82 16.53 -35.63 -3.50
C LYS A 82 17.16 -34.26 -3.22
N GLU A 83 16.77 -33.25 -3.98
CA GLU A 83 17.22 -31.86 -3.75
C GLU A 83 16.58 -31.29 -2.48
N LEU A 84 15.28 -31.52 -2.24
CA LEU A 84 14.59 -31.11 -1.00
C LEU A 84 15.18 -31.80 0.24
N VAL A 85 15.54 -33.08 0.15
CA VAL A 85 16.22 -33.80 1.26
C VAL A 85 17.61 -33.20 1.54
N LYS A 86 18.38 -32.83 0.52
CA LYS A 86 19.70 -32.17 0.70
C LYS A 86 19.55 -30.75 1.27
N ALA A 87 18.57 -29.99 0.78
CA ALA A 87 18.28 -28.64 1.25
C ALA A 87 17.77 -28.62 2.71
N GLY A 88 17.34 -29.76 3.25
CA GLY A 88 16.89 -29.90 4.63
C GLY A 88 18.00 -29.89 5.68
N SER A 89 19.29 -29.89 5.30
CA SER A 89 20.40 -29.72 6.26
C SER A 89 20.87 -28.27 6.28
N PHE A 90 20.28 -27.43 7.12
CA PHE A 90 20.58 -25.98 7.22
C PHE A 90 21.89 -25.74 7.98
N PRO A 91 23.01 -25.38 7.31
CA PRO A 91 24.32 -25.26 7.96
C PRO A 91 24.48 -23.95 8.76
N GLY A 92 23.64 -22.95 8.49
CA GLY A 92 23.69 -21.61 9.10
C GLY A 92 22.80 -21.42 10.34
N GLY A 93 22.23 -22.49 10.88
CA GLY A 93 21.26 -22.42 11.98
C GLY A 93 19.83 -22.10 11.52
N LEU A 94 18.87 -22.41 12.38
CA LEU A 94 17.44 -22.41 12.06
C LEU A 94 16.74 -21.05 12.28
N LEU A 95 17.41 -20.08 12.89
CA LEU A 95 16.77 -18.89 13.52
C LEU A 95 17.59 -17.60 13.30
N THR A 96 16.94 -16.45 13.10
CA THR A 96 17.57 -15.11 12.94
C THR A 96 16.94 -14.03 13.82
N ASP A 97 17.75 -13.06 14.27
CA ASP A 97 17.33 -11.87 15.04
C ASP A 97 17.30 -10.60 14.16
N ILE A 98 16.19 -9.83 14.16
CA ILE A 98 16.02 -8.58 13.40
C ILE A 98 16.41 -7.38 14.27
N ASP A 99 17.36 -6.53 13.81
CA ASP A 99 17.65 -5.24 14.46
C ASP A 99 16.55 -4.22 14.12
N THR A 100 15.75 -3.91 15.13
CA THR A 100 14.61 -2.97 15.07
C THR A 100 15.08 -1.63 15.62
N ALA A 101 14.72 -0.50 14.98
CA ALA A 101 15.06 0.81 15.52
C ALA A 101 14.45 0.96 16.92
N THR A 102 15.24 1.47 17.88
CA THR A 102 14.81 1.60 19.27
C THR A 102 13.64 2.58 19.44
N VAL A 103 13.61 3.67 18.67
CA VAL A 103 12.54 4.68 18.68
C VAL A 103 12.17 5.08 17.25
N GLU A 104 10.89 5.05 16.92
CA GLU A 104 10.37 5.50 15.62
C GLU A 104 10.05 6.99 15.65
N HIS A 105 10.16 7.70 14.52
CA HIS A 105 9.74 9.10 14.48
C HIS A 105 8.24 9.16 14.17
N ILE A 106 7.49 9.90 14.97
CA ILE A 106 6.05 10.05 14.80
C ILE A 106 5.74 11.46 14.28
N PRO A 107 5.16 11.61 13.07
CA PRO A 107 4.78 12.91 12.55
C PRO A 107 3.81 13.66 13.48
N GLY A 108 4.09 14.94 13.74
CA GLY A 108 3.25 15.79 14.57
C GLY A 108 3.77 17.24 14.69
N PRO A 109 2.92 18.17 15.12
CA PRO A 109 3.29 19.58 15.26
C PRO A 109 4.31 19.79 16.39
N SER A 110 5.25 20.71 16.18
CA SER A 110 6.27 21.10 17.18
C SER A 110 5.65 21.95 18.28
N ILE A 111 6.18 21.81 19.50
CA ILE A 111 5.77 22.61 20.67
C ILE A 111 6.84 23.62 21.13
N GLN A 112 7.88 23.89 20.32
CA GLN A 112 9.03 24.72 20.72
C GLN A 112 8.66 26.10 21.28
N ASP A 113 7.60 26.73 20.75
CA ASP A 113 7.14 28.06 21.18
C ASP A 113 5.96 28.02 22.17
N GLN A 114 5.55 26.83 22.62
CA GLN A 114 4.44 26.64 23.56
C GLN A 114 4.98 26.26 24.94
N THR A 115 5.12 27.24 25.83
CA THR A 115 5.69 27.05 27.17
C THR A 115 4.85 26.10 28.04
N THR A 116 3.52 26.12 27.93
CA THR A 116 2.62 25.24 28.69
C THR A 116 2.80 23.77 28.31
N ALA A 117 2.79 23.47 27.01
CA ALA A 117 3.07 22.13 26.49
C ALA A 117 4.51 21.69 26.81
N SER A 118 5.49 22.59 26.66
CA SER A 118 6.90 22.32 26.95
C SER A 118 7.17 22.03 28.44
N ARG A 119 6.50 22.73 29.36
CA ARG A 119 6.56 22.42 30.80
C ARG A 119 5.95 21.05 31.11
N THR A 120 4.82 20.72 30.48
CA THR A 120 4.18 19.40 30.64
C THR A 120 5.09 18.30 30.12
N LEU A 121 5.68 18.48 28.93
CA LEU A 121 6.68 17.59 28.38
C LEU A 121 7.87 17.40 29.33
N ALA A 122 8.42 18.49 29.88
CA ALA A 122 9.53 18.43 30.81
C ALA A 122 9.17 17.63 32.08
N LYS A 123 7.98 17.86 32.66
CA LYS A 123 7.48 17.07 33.79
C LYS A 123 7.41 15.57 33.47
N VAL A 124 6.85 15.21 32.32
CA VAL A 124 6.75 13.79 31.91
C VAL A 124 8.14 13.20 31.67
N MET A 125 9.06 13.95 31.06
CA MET A 125 10.46 13.52 30.87
C MET A 125 11.20 13.30 32.21
N ASP A 126 10.98 14.15 33.20
CA ASP A 126 11.58 13.98 34.53
C ASP A 126 11.00 12.75 35.25
N LEU A 127 9.69 12.49 35.10
CA LEU A 127 9.06 11.27 35.62
C LEU A 127 9.59 10.00 34.92
N LEU A 128 9.90 10.07 33.62
CA LEU A 128 10.54 8.96 32.91
C LEU A 128 11.93 8.64 33.46
N LYS A 129 12.66 9.61 34.05
CA LYS A 129 13.97 9.40 34.69
C LYS A 129 13.88 8.90 36.13
N ASN A 130 12.71 8.97 36.77
CA ASN A 130 12.53 8.57 38.15
C ASN A 130 12.24 7.06 38.25
N ASP A 131 13.17 6.27 38.78
CA ASP A 131 13.03 4.81 38.90
C ASP A 131 11.83 4.35 39.74
N GLY A 132 11.30 5.21 40.62
CA GLY A 132 10.11 4.92 41.43
C GLY A 132 8.77 5.09 40.71
N VAL A 133 8.77 5.52 39.44
CA VAL A 133 7.56 5.78 38.65
C VAL A 133 7.52 4.84 37.44
N HIS A 134 6.53 3.95 37.37
CA HIS A 134 6.38 2.99 36.28
C HIS A 134 5.26 3.37 35.31
N ARG A 135 4.12 3.85 35.83
CA ARG A 135 2.93 4.17 35.05
C ARG A 135 2.58 5.65 35.18
N ILE A 136 2.58 6.36 34.05
CA ILE A 136 2.29 7.79 33.98
C ILE A 136 0.98 7.99 33.22
N GLY A 137 -0.01 8.60 33.86
CA GLY A 137 -1.27 8.98 33.23
C GLY A 137 -1.24 10.43 32.76
N VAL A 138 -1.23 10.67 31.44
CA VAL A 138 -1.33 12.01 30.87
C VAL A 138 -2.79 12.29 30.52
N TRP A 139 -3.45 13.20 31.23
CA TRP A 139 -4.89 13.39 31.08
C TRP A 139 -5.31 14.84 30.89
N GLY A 140 -6.51 15.03 30.33
CA GLY A 140 -7.05 16.36 30.01
C GLY A 140 -8.15 16.28 28.96
N THR A 141 -8.86 17.38 28.75
CA THR A 141 -10.05 17.39 27.89
C THR A 141 -9.72 17.16 26.40
N GLY A 142 -10.74 16.82 25.60
CA GLY A 142 -10.58 16.56 24.17
C GLY A 142 -10.00 17.78 23.44
N GLY A 143 -9.01 17.59 22.56
CA GLY A 143 -8.39 18.68 21.80
C GLY A 143 -7.38 19.55 22.56
N VAL A 144 -7.02 19.21 23.80
CA VAL A 144 -6.03 19.97 24.61
C VAL A 144 -4.57 19.74 24.18
N GLY A 145 -4.31 18.73 23.33
CA GLY A 145 -2.96 18.44 22.82
C GLY A 145 -2.20 17.33 23.56
N LYS A 146 -2.88 16.41 24.25
CA LYS A 146 -2.26 15.25 24.92
C LYS A 146 -1.37 14.45 23.98
N THR A 147 -1.94 13.98 22.87
CA THR A 147 -1.23 13.25 21.82
C THR A 147 -0.06 14.06 21.27
N THR A 148 -0.22 15.38 21.08
CA THR A 148 0.87 16.27 20.63
C THR A 148 2.04 16.29 21.61
N VAL A 149 1.78 16.39 22.92
CA VAL A 149 2.82 16.35 23.96
C VAL A 149 3.57 15.01 23.93
N VAL A 150 2.85 13.89 23.83
CA VAL A 150 3.47 12.55 23.84
C VAL A 150 4.18 12.22 22.53
N LYS A 151 3.70 12.70 21.38
CA LYS A 151 4.44 12.63 20.10
C LYS A 151 5.77 13.38 20.17
N ASN A 152 5.77 14.60 20.70
CA ASN A 152 6.99 15.38 20.90
C ASN A 152 7.94 14.70 21.91
N LEU A 153 7.41 14.04 22.94
CA LEU A 153 8.19 13.21 23.86
C LEU A 153 8.90 12.08 23.12
N ASN A 154 8.16 11.28 22.34
CA ASN A 154 8.72 10.19 21.56
C ASN A 154 9.82 10.67 20.59
N ASN A 155 9.55 11.75 19.87
CA ASN A 155 10.53 12.29 18.92
C ASN A 155 11.79 12.84 19.61
N ARG A 156 11.64 13.41 20.81
CA ARG A 156 12.77 13.90 21.61
C ARG A 156 13.66 12.76 22.11
N LEU A 157 13.06 11.63 22.49
CA LEU A 157 13.79 10.39 22.81
C LEU A 157 14.58 9.85 21.62
N LYS A 158 14.10 10.06 20.39
CA LYS A 158 14.83 9.68 19.17
C LYS A 158 16.02 10.59 18.87
N THR A 159 15.87 11.91 19.08
CA THR A 159 16.91 12.89 18.72
C THR A 159 18.08 12.95 19.70
N ASP A 160 17.83 12.64 20.98
CA ASP A 160 18.83 12.74 22.02
C ASP A 160 19.08 11.38 22.68
N SER A 161 20.09 10.67 22.16
CA SER A 161 20.46 9.34 22.65
C SER A 161 20.87 9.31 24.12
N SER A 162 21.22 10.46 24.72
CA SER A 162 21.55 10.56 26.15
C SER A 162 20.31 10.55 27.06
N LEU A 163 19.13 10.81 26.50
CA LEU A 163 17.84 10.86 27.21
C LEU A 163 17.03 9.56 27.10
N GLN A 164 17.58 8.52 26.46
CA GLN A 164 16.83 7.34 26.02
C GLN A 164 17.30 6.07 26.75
N PRO A 165 16.73 5.75 27.94
CA PRO A 165 17.14 4.59 28.75
C PRO A 165 16.49 3.26 28.33
N PHE A 166 15.63 3.27 27.30
CA PHE A 166 14.81 2.12 26.91
C PHE A 166 15.45 1.35 25.74
N GLY A 167 15.51 0.02 25.79
CA GLY A 167 15.85 -0.80 24.62
C GLY A 167 14.80 -0.72 23.50
N MET A 168 13.54 -0.37 23.83
CA MET A 168 12.45 -0.26 22.87
C MET A 168 11.40 0.79 23.27
N VAL A 169 10.92 1.59 22.32
CA VAL A 169 9.74 2.47 22.50
C VAL A 169 8.63 2.02 21.57
N ILE A 170 7.46 1.72 22.16
CA ILE A 170 6.31 1.12 21.49
C ILE A 170 5.14 2.10 21.57
N TRP A 171 4.57 2.45 20.43
CA TRP A 171 3.35 3.26 20.35
C TRP A 171 2.18 2.39 19.94
N ALA A 172 1.08 2.45 20.68
CA ALA A 172 -0.18 1.83 20.30
C ALA A 172 -1.34 2.80 20.58
N THR A 173 -2.16 3.04 19.57
CA THR A 173 -3.39 3.83 19.71
C THR A 173 -4.54 2.92 20.09
N VAL A 174 -5.29 3.33 21.13
CA VAL A 174 -6.44 2.61 21.67
C VAL A 174 -7.71 3.27 21.15
N SER A 175 -8.59 2.47 20.55
CA SER A 175 -9.92 2.94 20.16
C SER A 175 -10.85 3.03 21.36
N LYS A 176 -11.87 3.89 21.28
CA LYS A 176 -12.93 4.02 22.30
C LYS A 176 -13.61 2.72 22.68
N GLU A 177 -13.75 1.87 21.68
CA GLU A 177 -14.15 0.48 21.83
C GLU A 177 -12.89 -0.37 21.93
N LEU A 178 -12.63 -0.98 23.09
CA LEU A 178 -11.40 -1.71 23.32
C LEU A 178 -11.35 -2.98 22.46
N ASP A 179 -10.60 -2.90 21.35
CA ASP A 179 -10.15 -4.08 20.60
C ASP A 179 -8.73 -4.46 21.02
N LEU A 180 -8.66 -5.32 22.05
CA LEU A 180 -7.40 -5.86 22.55
C LEU A 180 -6.56 -6.50 21.45
N LYS A 181 -7.16 -7.19 20.47
CA LYS A 181 -6.40 -7.85 19.40
C LYS A 181 -5.72 -6.80 18.51
N ARG A 182 -6.41 -5.71 18.19
CA ARG A 182 -5.82 -4.60 17.43
C ARG A 182 -4.67 -3.92 18.18
N VAL A 183 -4.81 -3.71 19.49
CA VAL A 183 -3.71 -3.18 20.32
C VAL A 183 -2.53 -4.15 20.35
N GLN A 184 -2.79 -5.45 20.53
CA GLN A 184 -1.77 -6.49 20.46
C GLN A 184 -1.06 -6.55 19.11
N LEU A 185 -1.78 -6.38 18.00
CA LEU A 185 -1.20 -6.35 16.66
C LEU A 185 -0.23 -5.17 16.50
N GLN A 186 -0.61 -3.95 16.92
CA GLN A 186 0.28 -2.78 16.89
C GLN A 186 1.56 -3.01 17.71
N ILE A 187 1.42 -3.59 18.91
CA ILE A 187 2.58 -3.94 19.77
C ILE A 187 3.42 -5.05 19.13
N ALA A 188 2.78 -6.08 18.57
CA ALA A 188 3.44 -7.21 17.95
C ALA A 188 4.23 -6.81 16.69
N GLU A 189 3.64 -5.98 15.83
CA GLU A 189 4.30 -5.40 14.65
C GLU A 189 5.56 -4.65 15.07
N ARG A 190 5.45 -3.81 16.12
CA ARG A 190 6.58 -3.05 16.65
C ARG A 190 7.70 -3.92 17.23
N LEU A 191 7.36 -5.10 17.74
CA LEU A 191 8.29 -6.09 18.30
C LEU A 191 8.76 -7.14 17.27
N ASN A 192 8.36 -7.02 16.00
CA ASN A 192 8.57 -8.01 14.95
C ASN A 192 8.03 -9.42 15.31
N LEU A 193 6.93 -9.47 16.06
CA LEU A 193 6.26 -10.70 16.43
C LEU A 193 5.17 -11.03 15.41
N LEU A 194 5.33 -12.11 14.64
CA LEU A 194 4.31 -12.55 13.69
C LEU A 194 3.07 -13.06 14.41
N VAL A 195 1.92 -12.43 14.18
CA VAL A 195 0.62 -12.86 14.68
C VAL A 195 -0.19 -13.47 13.53
N LYS A 196 -0.61 -14.72 13.67
CA LYS A 196 -1.49 -15.36 12.68
C LYS A 196 -2.92 -14.86 12.87
N MET A 197 -3.65 -14.67 11.77
CA MET A 197 -5.04 -14.16 11.80
C MET A 197 -5.96 -14.99 12.71
N GLU A 198 -5.75 -16.31 12.77
CA GLU A 198 -6.57 -17.26 13.55
C GLU A 198 -6.19 -17.34 15.05
N GLU A 199 -5.11 -16.70 15.49
CA GLU A 199 -4.68 -16.78 16.89
C GLU A 199 -5.66 -16.06 17.84
N THR A 200 -5.89 -16.64 19.03
CA THR A 200 -6.70 -16.04 20.09
C THR A 200 -5.92 -14.94 20.80
N VAL A 201 -6.63 -13.96 21.35
CA VAL A 201 -6.06 -12.81 22.10
C VAL A 201 -5.14 -13.29 23.22
N GLU A 202 -5.51 -14.36 23.93
CA GLU A 202 -4.70 -14.98 24.98
C GLU A 202 -3.35 -15.49 24.47
N ARG A 203 -3.34 -16.21 23.33
CA ARG A 203 -2.11 -16.76 22.77
C ARG A 203 -1.18 -15.67 22.29
N VAL A 204 -1.72 -14.63 21.68
CA VAL A 204 -0.94 -13.44 21.28
C VAL A 204 -0.38 -12.75 22.52
N GLY A 205 -1.18 -12.57 23.58
CA GLY A 205 -0.75 -11.99 24.85
C GLY A 205 0.40 -12.75 25.51
N ILE A 206 0.33 -14.09 25.59
CA ILE A 206 1.41 -14.92 26.14
C ILE A 206 2.72 -14.74 25.35
N ARG A 207 2.63 -14.68 24.02
CA ARG A 207 3.81 -14.50 23.16
C ARG A 207 4.39 -13.09 23.26
N LEU A 208 3.53 -12.08 23.34
CA LEU A 208 3.93 -10.69 23.60
C LEU A 208 4.68 -10.58 24.92
N HIS A 209 4.13 -11.17 25.98
CA HIS A 209 4.76 -11.20 27.30
C HIS A 209 6.15 -11.83 27.24
N GLY A 210 6.28 -13.02 26.65
CA GLY A 210 7.58 -13.69 26.51
C GLY A 210 8.58 -12.95 25.61
N ARG A 211 8.11 -12.11 24.69
CA ARG A 211 8.97 -11.27 23.83
C ARG A 211 9.41 -9.99 24.54
N LEU A 212 8.53 -9.35 25.29
CA LEU A 212 8.82 -8.15 26.10
C LEU A 212 9.78 -8.47 27.24
N MET A 213 9.67 -9.64 27.86
CA MET A 213 10.60 -10.10 28.90
C MET A 213 12.06 -10.26 28.40
N LYS A 214 12.28 -10.32 27.08
CA LYS A 214 13.62 -10.37 26.48
C LYS A 214 14.20 -9.00 26.16
N GLU A 215 13.37 -7.96 26.16
CA GLU A 215 13.84 -6.58 26.00
C GLU A 215 14.54 -6.11 27.27
N SER A 216 15.59 -5.32 27.13
CA SER A 216 16.35 -4.81 28.28
C SER A 216 15.50 -3.90 29.17
N ASN A 217 14.80 -2.94 28.58
CA ASN A 217 13.80 -2.02 29.13
C ASN A 217 12.92 -1.53 27.98
N PHE A 218 11.62 -1.31 28.18
CA PHE A 218 10.76 -0.72 27.16
C PHE A 218 9.89 0.40 27.70
N LEU A 219 9.51 1.33 26.81
CA LEU A 219 8.48 2.32 27.05
C LEU A 219 7.28 1.97 26.18
N LEU A 220 6.14 1.68 26.80
CA LEU A 220 4.87 1.49 26.11
C LEU A 220 4.03 2.76 26.21
N ILE A 221 3.66 3.33 25.07
CA ILE A 221 2.77 4.48 24.95
C ILE A 221 1.41 3.98 24.46
N LEU A 222 0.40 4.04 25.34
CA LEU A 222 -1.00 3.76 25.01
C LEU A 222 -1.72 5.10 24.79
N ASP A 223 -1.89 5.50 23.54
CA ASP A 223 -2.54 6.77 23.22
C ASP A 223 -4.07 6.61 23.15
N ASP A 224 -4.78 7.56 23.78
CA ASP A 224 -6.23 7.72 23.83
C ASP A 224 -6.99 6.52 24.47
N VAL A 225 -6.64 6.19 25.72
CA VAL A 225 -7.30 5.14 26.49
C VAL A 225 -8.65 5.61 27.05
N TRP A 226 -9.73 4.89 26.74
CA TRP A 226 -11.11 5.24 27.11
C TRP A 226 -11.68 4.43 28.28
N GLU A 227 -11.21 3.20 28.45
CA GLU A 227 -11.59 2.32 29.56
C GLU A 227 -10.37 1.52 30.06
N ALA A 228 -10.50 0.89 31.23
CA ALA A 228 -9.39 0.15 31.83
C ALA A 228 -9.04 -1.09 31.00
N ILE A 229 -7.77 -1.22 30.65
CA ILE A 229 -7.20 -2.34 29.89
C ILE A 229 -6.52 -3.29 30.86
N ASP A 230 -6.87 -4.57 30.78
CA ASP A 230 -6.13 -5.61 31.48
C ASP A 230 -4.75 -5.80 30.82
N LEU A 231 -3.72 -5.23 31.44
CA LEU A 231 -2.35 -5.28 30.94
C LEU A 231 -1.77 -6.71 30.99
N ASP A 232 -2.20 -7.54 31.93
CA ASP A 232 -1.76 -8.94 32.01
C ASP A 232 -2.31 -9.71 30.79
N TYR A 233 -3.59 -9.52 30.50
CA TYR A 233 -4.25 -10.14 29.34
C TYR A 233 -3.76 -9.58 28.00
N LEU A 234 -3.37 -8.29 27.97
CA LEU A 234 -2.70 -7.68 26.82
C LEU A 234 -1.33 -8.32 26.55
N GLY A 235 -0.68 -8.87 27.57
CA GLY A 235 0.64 -9.49 27.49
C GLY A 235 1.77 -8.59 27.95
N ILE A 236 1.50 -7.58 28.78
CA ILE A 236 2.53 -6.67 29.30
C ILE A 236 3.08 -7.25 30.62
N PRO A 237 4.41 -7.34 30.79
CA PRO A 237 5.01 -7.76 32.05
C PRO A 237 4.61 -6.89 33.24
N ARG A 238 4.50 -7.52 34.41
CA ARG A 238 4.27 -6.80 35.66
C ARG A 238 5.55 -6.08 36.10
N ARG A 239 5.39 -5.05 36.93
CA ARG A 239 6.52 -4.22 37.39
C ARG A 239 7.55 -5.02 38.19
N GLU A 240 7.11 -6.06 38.90
CA GLU A 240 7.99 -6.94 39.68
C GLU A 240 8.91 -7.78 38.78
N ASP A 241 8.45 -8.07 37.56
CA ASP A 241 9.16 -8.91 36.60
C ASP A 241 10.07 -8.08 35.66
N HIS A 242 9.79 -6.78 35.50
CA HIS A 242 10.52 -5.91 34.57
C HIS A 242 10.63 -4.45 35.07
N VAL A 243 11.51 -4.22 36.05
CA VAL A 243 11.57 -2.97 36.86
C VAL A 243 11.91 -1.72 36.05
N GLY A 244 12.73 -1.81 34.99
CA GLY A 244 13.16 -0.64 34.23
C GLY A 244 12.23 -0.23 33.08
N SER A 245 11.12 -0.94 32.88
CA SER A 245 10.12 -0.61 31.86
C SER A 245 9.05 0.34 32.37
N LYS A 246 8.53 1.17 31.47
CA LYS A 246 7.54 2.22 31.80
C LYS A 246 6.35 2.21 30.85
N ILE A 247 5.22 2.70 31.34
CA ILE A 247 3.98 2.85 30.57
C ILE A 247 3.52 4.29 30.67
N ILE A 248 3.32 4.94 29.53
CA ILE A 248 2.57 6.20 29.43
C ILE A 248 1.22 5.84 28.83
N LEU A 249 0.14 6.36 29.42
CA LEU A 249 -1.17 6.34 28.78
C LEU A 249 -1.72 7.76 28.70
N THR A 250 -2.35 8.09 27.56
CA THR A 250 -3.11 9.33 27.45
C THR A 250 -4.60 9.05 27.61
N SER A 251 -5.34 9.90 28.31
CA SER A 251 -6.79 9.72 28.47
C SER A 251 -7.53 11.05 28.62
N ARG A 252 -8.82 11.05 28.30
CA ARG A 252 -9.73 12.17 28.56
C ARG A 252 -10.21 12.22 30.01
N ASN A 253 -10.19 11.07 30.69
CA ASN A 253 -10.78 10.92 32.01
C ASN A 253 -9.73 10.49 33.03
N LEU A 254 -9.59 11.26 34.11
CA LEU A 254 -8.70 10.93 35.23
C LEU A 254 -9.04 9.57 35.87
N ASP A 255 -10.31 9.20 35.91
CA ASP A 255 -10.73 7.94 36.52
C ASP A 255 -10.26 6.73 35.71
N VAL A 256 -10.05 6.87 34.39
CA VAL A 256 -9.44 5.82 33.55
C VAL A 256 -7.96 5.64 33.91
N CYS A 257 -7.22 6.73 34.11
CA CYS A 257 -5.84 6.66 34.60
C CYS A 257 -5.76 5.93 35.95
N ARG A 258 -6.65 6.29 36.88
CA ARG A 258 -6.73 5.64 38.20
C ARG A 258 -7.10 4.16 38.08
N ALA A 259 -8.03 3.80 37.21
CA ALA A 259 -8.40 2.41 36.97
C ALA A 259 -7.24 1.60 36.35
N MET A 260 -6.39 2.24 35.54
CA MET A 260 -5.12 1.67 35.05
C MET A 260 -4.01 1.60 36.12
N SER A 261 -4.30 2.04 37.35
CA SER A 261 -3.37 2.09 38.47
C SER A 261 -2.10 2.86 38.14
N THR A 262 -2.25 4.08 37.63
CA THR A 262 -1.11 5.00 37.40
C THR A 262 -0.45 5.41 38.71
N ASP A 263 0.88 5.56 38.70
CA ASP A 263 1.64 6.02 39.88
C ASP A 263 1.57 7.55 40.02
N VAL A 264 1.56 8.25 38.87
CA VAL A 264 1.50 9.71 38.78
C VAL A 264 0.61 10.12 37.62
N GLU A 265 -0.32 11.04 37.88
CA GLU A 265 -1.14 11.66 36.85
C GLU A 265 -0.68 13.09 36.54
N VAL A 266 -0.39 13.35 35.26
CA VAL A 266 -0.02 14.67 34.74
C VAL A 266 -1.19 15.23 33.95
N ARG A 267 -1.79 16.31 34.46
CA ARG A 267 -2.81 17.05 33.72
C ARG A 267 -2.14 17.92 32.64
N VAL A 268 -2.66 17.86 31.42
CA VAL A 268 -2.33 18.81 30.36
C VAL A 268 -3.22 20.03 30.53
N ASP A 269 -2.60 21.17 30.81
CA ASP A 269 -3.28 22.45 31.02
C ASP A 269 -3.58 23.15 29.69
N PHE A 270 -4.57 24.05 29.70
CA PHE A 270 -4.87 24.93 28.57
C PHE A 270 -3.71 25.89 28.29
N LEU A 271 -3.57 26.29 27.03
CA LEU A 271 -2.62 27.33 26.64
C LEU A 271 -2.92 28.63 27.39
N ASN A 272 -1.87 29.31 27.83
CA ASN A 272 -2.05 30.63 28.43
C ASN A 272 -2.45 31.67 27.37
N GLY A 273 -2.94 32.84 27.79
CA GLY A 273 -3.46 33.84 26.85
C GLY A 273 -2.46 34.30 25.77
N VAL A 274 -1.17 34.32 26.08
CA VAL A 274 -0.12 34.72 25.11
C VAL A 274 0.07 33.64 24.07
N GLU A 275 0.21 32.39 24.51
CA GLU A 275 0.35 31.22 23.61
C GLU A 275 -0.90 31.02 22.76
N ALA A 276 -2.08 31.16 23.37
CA ALA A 276 -3.35 31.04 22.70
C ALA A 276 -3.50 32.10 21.60
N TRP A 277 -3.09 33.34 21.88
CA TRP A 277 -3.09 34.42 20.90
C TRP A 277 -2.06 34.20 19.79
N GLN A 278 -0.86 33.72 20.11
CA GLN A 278 0.17 33.40 19.12
C GLN A 278 -0.29 32.28 18.18
N LEU A 279 -0.82 31.18 18.73
CA LEU A 279 -1.37 30.08 17.95
C LEU A 279 -2.57 30.54 17.11
N PHE A 280 -3.45 31.39 17.67
CA PHE A 280 -4.56 31.97 16.92
C PHE A 280 -4.08 32.81 15.73
N CYS A 281 -3.07 33.67 15.93
CA CYS A 281 -2.48 34.48 14.87
C CYS A 281 -1.83 33.62 13.79
N GLN A 282 -1.13 32.54 14.17
CA GLN A 282 -0.56 31.59 13.21
C GLN A 282 -1.65 30.93 12.35
N SER A 283 -2.77 30.56 12.95
CA SER A 283 -3.91 29.95 12.24
C SER A 283 -4.69 30.96 11.39
N ALA A 284 -5.02 32.15 11.92
CA ALA A 284 -5.79 33.17 11.22
C ALA A 284 -4.99 33.95 10.16
N GLY A 285 -3.68 34.03 10.31
CA GLY A 285 -2.80 34.86 9.47
C GLY A 285 -2.91 36.35 9.78
N GLU A 286 -2.32 37.18 8.91
CA GLU A 286 -2.13 38.63 9.14
C GLU A 286 -3.43 39.41 9.39
N VAL A 287 -4.57 38.88 8.94
CA VAL A 287 -5.89 39.50 9.13
C VAL A 287 -6.23 39.72 10.61
N ALA A 288 -5.76 38.85 11.50
CA ALA A 288 -5.99 38.97 12.94
C ALA A 288 -5.28 40.19 13.57
N SER A 289 -4.23 40.70 12.91
CA SER A 289 -3.43 41.83 13.37
C SER A 289 -3.90 43.19 12.84
N LEU A 290 -4.90 43.23 11.94
CA LEU A 290 -5.44 44.49 11.40
C LEU A 290 -6.13 45.29 12.51
N ASP A 291 -5.84 46.59 12.63
CA ASP A 291 -6.34 47.44 13.73
C ASP A 291 -7.88 47.40 13.90
N THR A 292 -8.63 47.26 12.80
CA THR A 292 -10.10 47.20 12.82
C THR A 292 -10.66 45.84 13.25
N ILE A 293 -9.85 44.80 13.24
CA ILE A 293 -10.23 43.40 13.50
C ILE A 293 -9.64 42.90 14.81
N LYS A 294 -8.40 43.31 15.13
CA LYS A 294 -7.62 42.88 16.28
C LYS A 294 -8.41 42.85 17.60
N PRO A 295 -9.23 43.87 17.94
CA PRO A 295 -10.04 43.82 19.16
C PRO A 295 -11.02 42.63 19.18
N PHE A 296 -11.67 42.34 18.04
CA PHE A 296 -12.57 41.19 17.93
C PHE A 296 -11.80 39.87 17.88
N ALA A 297 -10.65 39.83 17.20
CA ALA A 297 -9.81 38.64 17.11
C ALA A 297 -9.27 38.22 18.49
N GLU A 298 -8.79 39.17 19.30
CA GLU A 298 -8.35 38.92 20.67
C GLU A 298 -9.50 38.40 21.55
N GLU A 299 -10.71 38.93 21.38
CA GLU A 299 -11.90 38.42 22.06
C GLU A 299 -12.25 36.99 21.61
N VAL A 300 -12.25 36.70 20.30
CA VAL A 300 -12.51 35.36 19.76
C VAL A 300 -11.49 34.33 20.27
N SER A 301 -10.19 34.68 20.28
CA SER A 301 -9.14 33.83 20.85
C SER A 301 -9.38 33.56 22.33
N ARG A 302 -9.83 34.57 23.09
CA ARG A 302 -10.17 34.43 24.51
C ARG A 302 -11.35 33.49 24.74
N GLU A 303 -12.41 33.58 23.93
CA GLU A 303 -13.56 32.67 24.02
C GLU A 303 -13.20 31.20 23.70
N CYS A 304 -12.08 30.94 23.03
CA CYS A 304 -11.57 29.57 22.84
C CYS A 304 -10.99 28.96 24.13
N ASN A 305 -10.84 29.75 25.21
CA ASN A 305 -10.32 29.36 26.53
C ASN A 305 -9.01 28.57 26.50
N GLY A 306 -8.09 28.93 25.60
CA GLY A 306 -6.76 28.32 25.56
C GLY A 306 -6.72 26.89 25.02
N LEU A 307 -7.82 26.37 24.44
CA LEU A 307 -7.84 25.03 23.87
C LEU A 307 -7.27 25.03 22.43
N PRO A 308 -6.16 24.30 22.14
CA PRO A 308 -5.51 24.31 20.83
C PRO A 308 -6.45 23.97 19.67
N LEU A 309 -7.26 22.91 19.78
CA LEU A 309 -8.17 22.51 18.70
C LEU A 309 -9.19 23.63 18.38
N ALA A 310 -9.78 24.26 19.40
CA ALA A 310 -10.71 25.37 19.24
C ALA A 310 -10.04 26.59 18.60
N ILE A 311 -8.84 26.94 19.08
CA ILE A 311 -8.05 28.08 18.60
C ILE A 311 -7.68 27.89 17.13
N ILE A 312 -7.14 26.73 16.76
CA ILE A 312 -6.73 26.43 15.39
C ILE A 312 -7.95 26.46 14.48
N THR A 313 -9.04 25.78 14.86
CA THR A 313 -10.26 25.74 14.06
C THR A 313 -10.82 27.16 13.84
N MET A 314 -10.95 27.97 14.90
CA MET A 314 -11.48 29.33 14.77
C MET A 314 -10.55 30.25 14.01
N GLY A 315 -9.24 30.19 14.28
CA GLY A 315 -8.26 31.00 13.57
C GLY A 315 -8.35 30.71 12.07
N THR A 316 -8.30 29.45 11.69
CA THR A 316 -8.38 29.02 10.30
C THR A 316 -9.72 29.39 9.65
N ALA A 317 -10.86 29.19 10.32
CA ALA A 317 -12.18 29.59 9.80
C ALA A 317 -12.34 31.11 9.62
N MET A 318 -11.52 31.92 10.31
CA MET A 318 -11.48 33.37 10.21
C MET A 318 -10.36 33.90 9.29
N ARG A 319 -9.52 33.01 8.75
CA ARG A 319 -8.42 33.35 7.85
C ARG A 319 -8.95 34.09 6.62
N GLY A 320 -8.27 35.18 6.26
CA GLY A 320 -8.61 36.02 5.10
C GLY A 320 -9.88 36.88 5.23
N LYS A 321 -10.69 36.75 6.29
CA LYS A 321 -11.94 37.53 6.46
C LYS A 321 -11.65 38.96 6.92
N LYS A 322 -11.51 39.89 5.97
CA LYS A 322 -11.15 41.31 6.26
C LYS A 322 -12.29 42.18 6.82
N MET A 323 -13.52 41.67 6.90
CA MET A 323 -14.68 42.45 7.36
C MET A 323 -14.90 42.29 8.86
N GLY A 324 -14.66 43.34 9.66
CA GLY A 324 -14.85 43.30 11.13
C GLY A 324 -16.27 42.90 11.58
N LYS A 325 -17.31 43.14 10.78
CA LYS A 325 -18.69 42.67 11.07
C LYS A 325 -18.78 41.14 11.17
N LEU A 326 -18.01 40.40 10.37
CA LEU A 326 -17.96 38.93 10.41
C LEU A 326 -17.34 38.43 11.71
N TRP A 327 -16.29 39.11 12.20
CA TRP A 327 -15.64 38.79 13.48
C TRP A 327 -16.56 39.05 14.67
N LYS A 328 -17.28 40.18 14.66
CA LYS A 328 -18.29 40.47 15.67
C LYS A 328 -19.42 39.44 15.67
N HIS A 329 -19.83 38.96 14.50
CA HIS A 329 -20.85 37.91 14.40
C HIS A 329 -20.34 36.58 14.94
N ALA A 330 -19.14 36.14 14.57
CA ALA A 330 -18.50 34.93 15.08
C ALA A 330 -18.43 34.92 16.60
N LEU A 331 -17.97 36.04 17.19
CA LEU A 331 -17.89 36.24 18.62
C LEU A 331 -19.25 36.13 19.31
N ASN A 332 -20.29 36.73 18.72
CA ASN A 332 -21.64 36.64 19.26
C ASN A 332 -22.18 35.20 19.23
N GLU A 333 -21.89 34.42 18.18
CA GLU A 333 -22.27 33.00 18.13
C GLU A 333 -21.53 32.18 19.19
N MET A 334 -20.23 32.43 19.42
CA MET A 334 -19.46 31.74 20.46
C MET A 334 -19.99 31.98 21.88
N ARG A 335 -20.61 33.15 22.12
CA ARG A 335 -21.21 33.51 23.41
C ARG A 335 -22.63 32.98 23.60
N ARG A 336 -23.26 32.35 22.60
CA ARG A 336 -24.59 31.76 22.74
C ARG A 336 -24.54 30.49 23.59
N SER A 337 -25.57 30.28 24.42
CA SER A 337 -25.68 29.10 25.27
C SER A 337 -25.92 27.83 24.45
N VAL A 338 -25.24 26.75 24.82
CA VAL A 338 -25.27 25.47 24.12
C VAL A 338 -25.90 24.40 25.02
N PRO A 339 -26.58 23.38 24.44
CA PRO A 339 -26.95 22.17 25.17
C PRO A 339 -25.72 21.40 25.67
N GLY A 340 -25.73 20.91 26.92
CA GLY A 340 -24.61 20.15 27.48
C GLY A 340 -24.39 18.81 26.76
N ILE A 341 -23.38 18.75 25.89
CA ILE A 341 -22.88 17.48 25.32
C ILE A 341 -21.90 16.87 26.32
N LYS A 342 -22.17 15.66 26.78
CA LYS A 342 -21.31 14.98 27.77
C LYS A 342 -19.92 14.72 27.16
N GLY A 343 -18.88 15.32 27.75
CA GLY A 343 -17.48 15.09 27.35
C GLY A 343 -16.88 16.09 26.35
N ILE A 344 -17.65 17.06 25.86
CA ILE A 344 -17.14 18.15 24.99
C ILE A 344 -17.35 19.50 25.68
N GLU A 345 -16.30 20.31 25.79
CA GLU A 345 -16.42 21.66 26.35
C GLU A 345 -17.15 22.61 25.36
N ASN A 346 -17.97 23.52 25.90
CA ASN A 346 -18.84 24.40 25.10
C ASN A 346 -18.07 25.27 24.07
N ASN A 347 -16.87 25.73 24.44
CA ASN A 347 -15.95 26.48 23.60
C ASN A 347 -15.44 25.66 22.39
N VAL A 348 -15.16 24.36 22.55
CA VAL A 348 -14.73 23.50 21.42
C VAL A 348 -15.87 23.32 20.44
N TYR A 349 -17.06 23.05 20.99
CA TYR A 349 -18.25 22.87 20.20
C TYR A 349 -18.58 24.13 19.41
N ASN A 350 -18.60 25.31 20.05
CA ASN A 350 -18.93 26.56 19.36
C ASN A 350 -17.92 26.89 18.26
N SER A 351 -16.65 26.56 18.51
CA SER A 351 -15.58 26.73 17.53
C SER A 351 -15.77 25.84 16.30
N LEU A 352 -15.99 24.54 16.51
CA LEU A 352 -16.21 23.57 15.44
C LEU A 352 -17.52 23.83 14.70
N LYS A 353 -18.58 24.19 15.43
CA LYS A 353 -19.87 24.58 14.84
C LYS A 353 -19.73 25.80 13.95
N TRP A 354 -19.00 26.83 14.39
CA TRP A 354 -18.78 28.02 13.57
C TRP A 354 -17.98 27.70 12.30
N SER A 355 -16.96 26.85 12.39
CA SER A 355 -16.21 26.38 11.22
C SER A 355 -17.12 25.63 10.24
N TYR A 356 -17.96 24.72 10.74
CA TYR A 356 -18.99 24.06 9.95
C TYR A 356 -19.98 25.04 9.32
N ASP A 357 -20.50 26.00 10.08
CA ASP A 357 -21.47 26.99 9.60
C ASP A 357 -20.86 27.94 8.55
N SER A 358 -19.54 28.18 8.66
CA SER A 358 -18.73 28.97 7.72
C SER A 358 -18.40 28.25 6.42
N LEU A 359 -18.61 26.93 6.32
CA LEU A 359 -18.34 26.19 5.09
C LEU A 359 -19.18 26.73 3.93
N GLU A 360 -18.48 27.12 2.86
CA GLU A 360 -19.07 27.60 1.62
C GLU A 360 -19.27 26.44 0.62
N GLY A 361 -20.28 26.56 -0.24
CA GLY A 361 -20.59 25.56 -1.26
C GLY A 361 -21.85 24.73 -0.95
N LYS A 362 -22.59 24.40 -2.02
CA LYS A 362 -23.95 23.82 -1.94
C LYS A 362 -24.02 22.51 -1.13
N ASN A 363 -22.97 21.69 -1.14
CA ASN A 363 -22.94 20.36 -0.53
C ASN A 363 -21.71 20.11 0.37
N THR A 364 -20.87 21.11 0.65
CA THR A 364 -19.65 20.93 1.46
C THR A 364 -19.99 20.47 2.89
N LYS A 365 -21.05 21.06 3.47
CA LYS A 365 -21.57 20.69 4.79
C LYS A 365 -22.08 19.25 4.83
N THR A 366 -22.78 18.79 3.79
CA THR A 366 -23.33 17.44 3.74
C THR A 366 -22.26 16.38 3.47
N CYS A 367 -21.22 16.71 2.71
CA CYS A 367 -20.02 15.90 2.54
C CYS A 367 -19.26 15.75 3.87
N PHE A 368 -19.08 16.84 4.62
CA PHE A 368 -18.50 16.81 5.96
C PHE A 368 -19.29 15.89 6.91
N LEU A 369 -20.61 16.04 6.97
CA LEU A 369 -21.46 15.17 7.80
C LEU A 369 -21.40 13.70 7.35
N TYR A 370 -21.17 13.42 6.06
CA TYR A 370 -21.00 12.05 5.56
C TYR A 370 -19.75 11.39 6.13
N CYS A 371 -18.65 12.13 6.28
CA CYS A 371 -17.42 11.59 6.86
C CYS A 371 -17.61 11.08 8.29
N SER A 372 -18.59 11.62 9.04
CA SER A 372 -18.91 11.16 10.39
C SER A 372 -19.47 9.73 10.45
N LEU A 373 -19.92 9.17 9.32
CA LEU A 373 -20.41 7.79 9.23
C LEU A 373 -19.31 6.75 9.49
N PHE A 374 -18.03 7.10 9.29
CA PHE A 374 -16.89 6.22 9.51
C PHE A 374 -16.52 6.17 11.01
N PRO A 375 -15.79 5.14 11.47
CA PRO A 375 -15.32 5.06 12.86
C PRO A 375 -14.38 6.22 13.25
N GLU A 376 -14.15 6.37 14.55
CA GLU A 376 -13.16 7.30 15.10
C GLU A 376 -11.76 6.95 14.57
N ASP A 377 -10.99 7.97 14.20
CA ASP A 377 -9.64 7.88 13.62
C ASP A 377 -9.49 6.90 12.45
N PHE A 378 -10.58 6.62 11.74
CA PHE A 378 -10.55 5.74 10.58
C PHE A 378 -9.91 6.45 9.39
N SER A 379 -8.82 5.90 8.86
CA SER A 379 -8.18 6.33 7.63
C SER A 379 -9.02 5.87 6.42
N ILE A 380 -9.68 6.83 5.77
CA ILE A 380 -10.58 6.62 4.63
C ILE A 380 -9.82 6.84 3.33
N GLU A 381 -9.88 5.87 2.41
CA GLU A 381 -9.37 6.03 1.05
C GLU A 381 -10.15 7.14 0.32
N VAL A 382 -9.44 8.18 -0.15
CA VAL A 382 -10.07 9.37 -0.77
C VAL A 382 -10.96 8.97 -1.95
N SER A 383 -10.47 8.07 -2.81
CA SER A 383 -11.23 7.61 -3.97
C SER A 383 -12.53 6.89 -3.61
N GLU A 384 -12.58 6.21 -2.46
CA GLU A 384 -13.79 5.55 -1.96
C GLU A 384 -14.79 6.54 -1.38
N LEU A 385 -14.32 7.51 -0.60
CA LEU A 385 -15.17 8.57 -0.05
C LEU A 385 -15.86 9.37 -1.15
N VAL A 386 -15.11 9.73 -2.21
CA VAL A 386 -15.67 10.46 -3.35
C VAL A 386 -16.70 9.61 -4.11
N ARG A 387 -16.47 8.31 -4.27
CA ARG A 387 -17.45 7.39 -4.85
C ARG A 387 -18.75 7.37 -4.07
N TYR A 388 -18.70 7.37 -2.74
CA TYR A 388 -19.90 7.48 -1.92
C TYR A 388 -20.64 8.79 -2.09
N TRP A 389 -19.91 9.91 -2.15
CA TRP A 389 -20.52 11.22 -2.36
C TRP A 389 -21.20 11.33 -3.74
N LEU A 390 -20.62 10.74 -4.78
CA LEU A 390 -21.23 10.69 -6.12
C LEU A 390 -22.49 9.80 -6.12
N ALA A 391 -22.39 8.59 -5.56
CA ALA A 391 -23.50 7.65 -5.51
C ALA A 391 -24.67 8.16 -4.66
N GLU A 392 -24.40 8.86 -3.55
CA GLU A 392 -25.47 9.50 -2.78
C GLU A 392 -26.06 10.73 -3.49
N GLY A 393 -25.30 11.36 -4.39
CA GLY A 393 -25.68 12.57 -5.12
C GLY A 393 -25.31 13.88 -4.41
N LEU A 394 -24.26 13.87 -3.59
CA LEU A 394 -23.71 15.05 -2.92
C LEU A 394 -22.77 15.86 -3.84
N ILE A 395 -22.21 15.21 -4.86
CA ILE A 395 -21.40 15.88 -5.88
C ILE A 395 -22.12 15.67 -7.20
N ASP A 396 -22.28 16.75 -7.98
CA ASP A 396 -22.91 16.62 -9.30
C ASP A 396 -22.03 15.74 -10.19
N GLU A 397 -22.69 14.81 -10.87
CA GLU A 397 -22.05 13.95 -11.87
C GLU A 397 -21.60 14.81 -13.05
N GLN A 398 -20.29 14.88 -13.27
CA GLN A 398 -19.71 15.53 -14.46
C GLN A 398 -19.61 14.52 -15.62
N GLU A 399 -19.30 15.01 -16.83
CA GLU A 399 -19.25 14.20 -18.04
C GLU A 399 -18.22 13.04 -17.99
N ASN A 400 -17.21 13.10 -17.10
CA ASN A 400 -16.22 12.04 -16.96
C ASN A 400 -15.87 11.68 -15.49
N TYR A 401 -15.38 10.45 -15.30
CA TYR A 401 -14.95 9.90 -14.01
C TYR A 401 -13.88 10.73 -13.30
N GLU A 402 -12.82 11.09 -14.03
CA GLU A 402 -11.62 11.71 -13.47
C GLU A 402 -11.93 13.11 -12.91
N ASP A 403 -12.75 13.91 -13.60
CA ASP A 403 -13.18 15.22 -13.12
C ASP A 403 -14.06 15.11 -11.88
N SER A 404 -14.90 14.06 -11.81
CA SER A 404 -15.71 13.78 -10.63
C SER A 404 -14.83 13.44 -9.41
N ILE A 405 -13.76 12.65 -9.62
CA ILE A 405 -12.76 12.37 -8.59
C ILE A 405 -12.00 13.63 -8.17
N ASN A 406 -11.50 14.42 -9.14
CA ASN A 406 -10.76 15.65 -8.89
C ASN A 406 -11.59 16.67 -8.09
N ARG A 407 -12.89 16.80 -8.39
CA ARG A 407 -13.80 17.66 -7.63
C ARG A 407 -13.99 17.17 -6.20
N GLY A 408 -14.09 15.86 -6.01
CA GLY A 408 -14.14 15.27 -4.67
C GLY A 408 -12.85 15.51 -3.88
N ILE A 409 -11.68 15.37 -4.51
CA ILE A 409 -10.38 15.72 -3.92
C ILE A 409 -10.35 17.19 -3.52
N ALA A 410 -10.77 18.11 -4.40
CA ALA A 410 -10.82 19.54 -4.08
C ALA A 410 -11.75 19.86 -2.90
N LEU A 411 -12.87 19.15 -2.75
CA LEU A 411 -13.74 19.28 -1.58
C LEU A 411 -13.09 18.76 -0.30
N ILE A 412 -12.34 17.67 -0.37
CA ILE A 412 -11.58 17.13 0.78
C ILE A 412 -10.49 18.12 1.20
N GLU A 413 -9.72 18.63 0.25
CA GLU A 413 -8.69 19.64 0.52
C GLU A 413 -9.30 20.90 1.14
N ASN A 414 -10.47 21.35 0.65
CA ASN A 414 -11.21 22.44 1.30
C ASN A 414 -11.62 22.08 2.75
N LEU A 415 -12.11 20.87 3.03
CA LEU A 415 -12.42 20.47 4.40
C LEU A 415 -11.18 20.39 5.31
N LYS A 416 -10.01 20.02 4.77
CA LYS A 416 -8.72 20.09 5.46
C LYS A 416 -8.30 21.53 5.72
N ASP A 417 -8.52 22.43 4.76
CA ASP A 417 -8.26 23.86 4.91
C ASP A 417 -9.08 24.47 6.05
N TYR A 418 -10.24 23.92 6.42
CA TYR A 418 -11.03 24.35 7.58
C TYR A 418 -10.68 23.60 8.89
N CYS A 419 -9.64 22.76 8.86
CA CYS A 419 -9.22 21.87 9.94
C CYS A 419 -10.33 20.91 10.43
N LEU A 420 -11.28 20.59 9.54
CA LEU A 420 -12.39 19.67 9.83
C LEU A 420 -12.06 18.22 9.41
N LEU A 421 -11.09 18.06 8.52
CA LEU A 421 -10.44 16.80 8.16
C LEU A 421 -8.92 16.96 8.25
N GLU A 422 -8.21 15.85 8.32
CA GLU A 422 -6.75 15.80 8.32
C GLU A 422 -6.24 14.63 7.46
N ASP A 423 -4.95 14.62 7.11
CA ASP A 423 -4.34 13.53 6.37
C ASP A 423 -4.43 12.21 7.16
N GLY A 424 -4.77 11.12 6.47
CA GLY A 424 -4.85 9.80 7.09
C GLY A 424 -3.47 9.14 7.25
N ASP A 425 -3.48 7.87 7.64
CA ASP A 425 -2.26 7.12 7.98
C ASP A 425 -1.35 6.84 6.77
N ARG A 426 -1.89 6.91 5.55
CA ARG A 426 -1.18 6.64 4.29
C ARG A 426 -1.44 7.75 3.27
N GLU A 427 -0.53 7.91 2.32
CA GLU A 427 -0.74 8.79 1.18
C GLU A 427 -2.04 8.41 0.44
N GLY A 428 -2.84 9.42 0.06
CA GLY A 428 -4.14 9.19 -0.59
C GLY A 428 -5.30 8.87 0.36
N THR A 429 -5.09 8.97 1.67
CA THR A 429 -6.13 8.78 2.70
C THR A 429 -6.42 10.04 3.51
N VAL A 430 -7.62 10.11 4.07
CA VAL A 430 -8.09 11.22 4.92
C VAL A 430 -8.75 10.66 6.19
N LYS A 431 -8.67 11.39 7.30
CA LYS A 431 -9.33 11.01 8.55
C LYS A 431 -10.05 12.21 9.19
N MET A 432 -11.00 11.89 10.06
CA MET A 432 -11.72 12.87 10.87
C MET A 432 -11.37 12.66 12.34
N HIS A 433 -10.82 13.69 12.98
CA HIS A 433 -10.51 13.67 14.40
C HIS A 433 -11.77 13.38 15.23
N ASP A 434 -11.66 12.54 16.25
CA ASP A 434 -12.78 12.06 17.06
C ASP A 434 -13.71 13.17 17.65
N VAL A 435 -13.17 14.29 18.17
CA VAL A 435 -13.96 15.44 18.66
C VAL A 435 -14.73 16.10 17.51
N VAL A 436 -14.10 16.23 16.34
CA VAL A 436 -14.75 16.79 15.15
C VAL A 436 -15.87 15.87 14.69
N ARG A 437 -15.64 14.55 14.73
CA ARG A 437 -16.64 13.53 14.45
C ARG A 437 -17.82 13.58 15.42
N ASP A 438 -17.58 13.66 16.73
CA ASP A 438 -18.64 13.75 17.72
C ASP A 438 -19.52 15.00 17.51
N VAL A 439 -18.89 16.14 17.21
CA VAL A 439 -19.61 17.37 16.85
C VAL A 439 -20.38 17.19 15.54
N ALA A 440 -19.81 16.54 14.52
CA ALA A 440 -20.50 16.26 13.26
C ALA A 440 -21.73 15.36 13.45
N ILE A 441 -21.61 14.27 14.23
CA ILE A 441 -22.72 13.38 14.59
C ILE A 441 -23.81 14.18 15.32
N TRP A 442 -23.41 15.01 16.28
CA TRP A 442 -24.34 15.84 17.03
C TRP A 442 -25.07 16.83 16.12
N ILE A 443 -24.35 17.52 15.22
CA ILE A 443 -24.94 18.46 14.25
C ILE A 443 -25.94 17.71 13.36
N GLY A 444 -25.54 16.57 12.81
CA GLY A 444 -26.40 15.70 12.01
C GLY A 444 -27.65 15.22 12.74
N SER A 445 -27.57 15.00 14.05
CA SER A 445 -28.71 14.53 14.87
C SER A 445 -29.79 15.59 15.14
N ARG A 446 -29.47 16.88 14.98
CA ARG A 446 -30.35 18.02 15.37
C ARG A 446 -30.87 18.87 14.21
N LEU A 447 -30.30 18.73 13.02
CA LEU A 447 -30.83 19.41 11.84
C LEU A 447 -32.20 18.85 11.46
N GLU A 448 -32.99 19.59 10.66
CA GLU A 448 -34.23 19.11 10.06
C GLU A 448 -34.07 17.69 9.49
N ASP A 449 -35.16 16.90 9.44
CA ASP A 449 -35.19 15.45 9.11
C ASP A 449 -34.28 15.02 7.95
N ARG A 450 -34.02 15.93 7.00
CA ARG A 450 -33.17 15.77 5.81
C ARG A 450 -31.71 15.35 6.07
N TYR A 451 -31.16 15.50 7.28
CA TYR A 451 -29.75 15.16 7.58
C TYR A 451 -29.55 14.13 8.71
N LYS A 452 -30.65 13.65 9.29
CA LYS A 452 -30.60 12.79 10.48
C LYS A 452 -29.88 11.48 10.14
N SER A 453 -28.77 11.23 10.82
CA SER A 453 -27.90 10.08 10.57
C SER A 453 -27.82 9.21 11.82
N LEU A 454 -27.94 7.89 11.67
CA LEU A 454 -27.67 6.92 12.72
C LEU A 454 -26.24 6.40 12.55
N VAL A 455 -25.37 6.78 13.49
CA VAL A 455 -23.95 6.41 13.45
C VAL A 455 -23.63 5.49 14.62
N ARG A 456 -23.39 4.23 14.29
CA ARG A 456 -22.99 3.15 15.19
C ARG A 456 -21.74 2.44 14.66
N SER A 457 -20.87 3.17 13.96
CA SER A 457 -19.66 2.63 13.34
C SER A 457 -18.49 2.51 14.29
N GLY A 458 -17.77 1.37 14.25
CA GLY A 458 -16.64 1.09 15.15
C GLY A 458 -17.05 0.81 16.60
N ILE A 459 -18.36 0.67 16.79
CA ILE A 459 -19.19 0.37 17.96
C ILE A 459 -19.02 -0.94 18.73
N GLY A 460 -18.21 -1.86 18.20
CA GLY A 460 -18.15 -3.26 18.67
C GLY A 460 -19.50 -3.97 18.86
N LEU A 461 -20.57 -3.52 18.20
CA LEU A 461 -21.92 -4.04 18.37
C LEU A 461 -22.00 -5.49 17.93
N ASN A 462 -22.67 -6.33 18.72
CA ASN A 462 -22.98 -7.71 18.34
C ASN A 462 -24.35 -7.85 17.66
N GLU A 463 -25.27 -6.94 17.98
CA GLU A 463 -26.67 -6.93 17.52
C GLU A 463 -27.13 -5.49 17.30
N ILE A 464 -28.14 -5.31 16.43
CA ILE A 464 -28.74 -4.00 16.15
C ILE A 464 -30.04 -3.89 16.95
N SER A 465 -30.22 -2.76 17.64
CA SER A 465 -31.50 -2.46 18.31
C SER A 465 -32.53 -1.98 17.28
N GLU A 466 -33.64 -2.72 17.16
CA GLU A 466 -34.75 -2.39 16.26
C GLU A 466 -35.31 -0.99 16.49
N ALA A 467 -35.36 -0.55 17.76
CA ALA A 467 -35.87 0.76 18.15
C ALA A 467 -35.08 1.93 17.53
N GLU A 468 -33.81 1.73 17.19
CA GLU A 468 -32.99 2.76 16.55
C GLU A 468 -33.38 3.00 15.08
N LEU A 469 -33.98 1.98 14.43
CA LEU A 469 -34.35 1.96 13.02
C LEU A 469 -35.81 2.34 12.74
N LEU A 470 -36.57 2.73 13.77
CA LEU A 470 -37.95 3.20 13.64
C LEU A 470 -38.08 4.71 13.33
N ASN A 471 -36.95 5.40 13.16
CA ASN A 471 -36.92 6.85 12.90
C ASN A 471 -36.78 7.15 11.40
N SER A 472 -37.28 8.32 10.96
CA SER A 472 -36.87 8.86 9.66
C SER A 472 -35.36 9.17 9.70
N LEU A 473 -34.58 8.38 8.97
CA LEU A 473 -33.12 8.46 8.90
C LEU A 473 -32.71 8.66 7.45
N LYS A 474 -31.73 9.55 7.23
CA LYS A 474 -31.13 9.77 5.92
C LYS A 474 -29.94 8.84 5.65
N ARG A 475 -29.15 8.55 6.67
CA ARG A 475 -27.93 7.75 6.56
C ARG A 475 -27.81 6.82 7.76
N VAL A 476 -27.40 5.59 7.52
CA VAL A 476 -27.26 4.57 8.56
C VAL A 476 -25.90 3.90 8.40
N SER A 477 -25.12 3.85 9.49
CA SER A 477 -23.81 3.23 9.50
C SER A 477 -23.65 2.32 10.72
N PHE A 478 -23.51 1.03 10.44
CA PHE A 478 -23.13 -0.03 11.39
C PHE A 478 -21.80 -0.69 10.99
N MET A 479 -20.96 0.01 10.22
CA MET A 479 -19.69 -0.55 9.75
C MET A 479 -18.70 -0.83 10.90
N ASN A 480 -17.79 -1.77 10.67
CA ASN A 480 -16.71 -2.18 11.58
C ASN A 480 -17.22 -2.54 12.99
N ASN A 481 -18.21 -3.43 13.05
CA ASN A 481 -18.75 -3.99 14.29
C ASN A 481 -18.55 -5.52 14.31
N LYS A 482 -19.17 -6.18 15.29
CA LYS A 482 -19.16 -7.65 15.48
C LYS A 482 -20.55 -8.24 15.19
N ILE A 483 -21.34 -7.60 14.34
CA ILE A 483 -22.74 -7.96 14.12
C ILE A 483 -22.82 -9.35 13.50
N LYS A 484 -23.57 -10.25 14.15
CA LYS A 484 -23.78 -11.63 13.70
C LYS A 484 -25.03 -11.79 12.85
N SER A 485 -26.09 -11.06 13.21
CA SER A 485 -27.39 -11.11 12.56
C SER A 485 -28.01 -9.73 12.49
N LEU A 486 -28.69 -9.46 11.39
CA LEU A 486 -29.52 -8.27 11.22
C LEU A 486 -30.95 -8.56 11.70
N PRO A 487 -31.70 -7.53 12.13
CA PRO A 487 -33.11 -7.69 12.50
C PRO A 487 -33.93 -8.26 11.34
N ASP A 488 -34.77 -9.25 11.64
CA ASP A 488 -35.72 -9.87 10.71
C ASP A 488 -37.14 -9.40 11.02
N CYS A 489 -37.34 -8.09 10.99
CA CYS A 489 -38.59 -7.42 11.31
C CYS A 489 -38.85 -6.26 10.34
N GLU A 490 -40.06 -5.71 10.35
CA GLU A 490 -40.39 -4.52 9.56
C GLU A 490 -39.65 -3.29 10.10
N ILE A 491 -38.83 -2.68 9.25
CA ILE A 491 -38.07 -1.45 9.52
C ILE A 491 -38.68 -0.31 8.69
N GLN A 492 -38.74 0.92 9.24
CA GLN A 492 -39.34 2.09 8.57
C GLN A 492 -38.29 3.19 8.28
N CYS A 493 -37.19 2.83 7.62
CA CYS A 493 -36.14 3.77 7.19
C CYS A 493 -36.34 4.21 5.73
N SER A 494 -37.54 4.71 5.40
CA SER A 494 -37.96 4.96 4.00
C SER A 494 -37.16 6.05 3.26
N GLU A 495 -36.52 6.98 3.98
CA GLU A 495 -35.78 8.10 3.39
C GLU A 495 -34.26 7.87 3.28
N ALA A 496 -33.78 6.74 3.83
CA ALA A 496 -32.36 6.45 3.96
C ALA A 496 -31.72 6.22 2.58
N SER A 497 -30.73 7.05 2.25
CA SER A 497 -29.96 6.95 1.00
C SER A 497 -28.66 6.17 1.15
N THR A 498 -28.16 5.96 2.37
CA THR A 498 -26.89 5.29 2.63
C THR A 498 -27.05 4.27 3.74
N LEU A 499 -26.57 3.05 3.49
CA LEU A 499 -26.45 1.97 4.46
C LEU A 499 -25.05 1.35 4.39
N LEU A 500 -24.29 1.48 5.48
CA LEU A 500 -22.93 0.97 5.61
C LEU A 500 -22.90 -0.18 6.63
N LEU A 501 -22.59 -1.40 6.18
CA LEU A 501 -22.51 -2.63 6.97
C LEU A 501 -21.13 -3.31 6.87
N GLN A 502 -20.18 -2.71 6.15
CA GLN A 502 -18.87 -3.30 5.91
C GLN A 502 -18.10 -3.56 7.20
N GLY A 503 -17.19 -4.54 7.18
CA GLY A 503 -16.35 -4.90 8.34
C GLY A 503 -17.07 -5.69 9.43
N ASN A 504 -18.31 -6.13 9.20
CA ASN A 504 -19.02 -7.08 10.06
C ASN A 504 -18.72 -8.52 9.65
N PHE A 505 -17.50 -8.99 9.90
CA PHE A 505 -17.07 -10.33 9.48
C PHE A 505 -18.01 -11.47 9.92
N PRO A 506 -18.61 -11.47 11.13
CA PRO A 506 -19.53 -12.55 11.52
C PRO A 506 -20.86 -12.60 10.75
N LEU A 507 -21.25 -11.53 10.06
CA LEU A 507 -22.54 -11.42 9.39
C LEU A 507 -22.59 -12.34 8.16
N ASP A 508 -23.45 -13.36 8.18
CA ASP A 508 -23.51 -14.40 7.14
C ASP A 508 -24.80 -14.39 6.30
N ARG A 509 -25.82 -13.64 6.73
CA ARG A 509 -27.14 -13.58 6.09
C ARG A 509 -27.74 -12.19 6.17
N ILE A 510 -28.43 -11.80 5.10
CA ILE A 510 -29.22 -10.56 5.05
C ILE A 510 -30.71 -10.96 4.96
N PRO A 511 -31.52 -10.70 6.00
CA PRO A 511 -32.96 -10.95 5.96
C PRO A 511 -33.66 -10.18 4.85
N VAL A 512 -34.70 -10.77 4.28
CA VAL A 512 -35.48 -10.13 3.20
C VAL A 512 -36.13 -8.83 3.69
N THR A 513 -36.74 -8.90 4.87
CA THR A 513 -37.43 -7.82 5.58
C THR A 513 -36.51 -6.64 5.87
N PHE A 514 -35.22 -6.90 6.16
CA PHE A 514 -34.26 -5.87 6.50
C PHE A 514 -34.06 -4.86 5.36
N LEU A 515 -33.77 -5.33 4.14
CA LEU A 515 -33.59 -4.41 2.99
C LEU A 515 -34.89 -3.76 2.52
N GLN A 516 -36.05 -4.39 2.76
CA GLN A 516 -37.35 -3.79 2.46
C GLN A 516 -37.60 -2.50 3.25
N GLY A 517 -36.99 -2.38 4.44
CA GLY A 517 -37.08 -1.18 5.25
C GLY A 517 -36.33 0.04 4.69
N PHE A 518 -35.58 -0.11 3.59
CA PHE A 518 -34.72 0.94 3.04
C PHE A 518 -34.93 1.19 1.52
N PRO A 519 -36.16 1.48 1.06
CA PRO A 519 -36.49 1.58 -0.37
C PRO A 519 -35.72 2.67 -1.14
N ALA A 520 -35.25 3.73 -0.46
CA ALA A 520 -34.57 4.87 -1.08
C ALA A 520 -33.02 4.78 -1.09
N ILE A 521 -32.45 3.60 -0.77
CA ILE A 521 -31.00 3.43 -0.72
C ILE A 521 -30.37 3.72 -2.09
N ARG A 522 -29.28 4.50 -2.04
CA ARG A 522 -28.38 4.78 -3.16
C ARG A 522 -27.01 4.15 -2.95
N VAL A 523 -26.54 4.05 -1.70
CA VAL A 523 -25.25 3.45 -1.34
C VAL A 523 -25.48 2.28 -0.39
N LEU A 524 -25.11 1.07 -0.82
CA LEU A 524 -25.09 -0.13 0.00
C LEU A 524 -23.68 -0.73 -0.01
N ASN A 525 -23.03 -0.75 1.16
CA ASN A 525 -21.75 -1.42 1.34
C ASN A 525 -21.85 -2.54 2.38
N MET A 526 -21.51 -3.76 1.99
CA MET A 526 -21.47 -4.95 2.84
C MET A 526 -20.12 -5.66 2.77
N SER A 527 -19.05 -4.93 2.42
CA SER A 527 -17.71 -5.50 2.23
C SER A 527 -17.16 -6.17 3.50
N GLY A 528 -16.36 -7.22 3.34
CA GLY A 528 -15.72 -7.92 4.45
C GLY A 528 -16.70 -8.64 5.40
N THR A 529 -17.88 -9.01 4.89
CA THR A 529 -18.86 -9.85 5.60
C THR A 529 -18.77 -11.30 5.12
N ARG A 530 -19.46 -12.23 5.79
CA ARG A 530 -19.52 -13.66 5.42
C ARG A 530 -20.82 -14.02 4.69
N ILE A 531 -21.48 -13.04 4.09
CA ILE A 531 -22.71 -13.26 3.35
C ILE A 531 -22.51 -14.29 2.25
N GLN A 532 -23.42 -15.26 2.20
CA GLN A 532 -23.38 -16.34 1.20
C GLN A 532 -24.26 -16.02 -0.02
N SER A 533 -25.29 -15.21 0.16
CA SER A 533 -26.25 -14.83 -0.86
C SER A 533 -26.92 -13.49 -0.53
N LEU A 534 -27.41 -12.79 -1.55
CA LEU A 534 -28.21 -11.58 -1.38
C LEU A 534 -29.72 -11.89 -1.53
N PRO A 535 -30.61 -11.29 -0.72
CA PRO A 535 -32.04 -11.52 -0.82
C PRO A 535 -32.63 -10.84 -2.06
N LEU A 536 -33.75 -11.37 -2.57
CA LEU A 536 -34.45 -10.81 -3.74
C LEU A 536 -35.00 -9.39 -3.49
N SER A 537 -35.18 -8.98 -2.23
CA SER A 537 -35.54 -7.60 -1.88
C SER A 537 -34.51 -6.57 -2.33
N LEU A 538 -33.26 -6.97 -2.60
CA LEU A 538 -32.26 -6.11 -3.26
C LEU A 538 -32.79 -5.51 -4.57
N LEU A 539 -33.59 -6.26 -5.33
CA LEU A 539 -34.12 -5.84 -6.63
C LEU A 539 -35.19 -4.74 -6.53
N GLN A 540 -35.69 -4.48 -5.32
CA GLN A 540 -36.66 -3.42 -5.04
C GLN A 540 -35.98 -2.07 -4.77
N LEU A 541 -34.65 -2.05 -4.64
CA LEU A 541 -33.87 -0.83 -4.40
C LEU A 541 -33.62 -0.07 -5.72
N HIS A 542 -34.69 0.47 -6.31
CA HIS A 542 -34.64 1.12 -7.63
C HIS A 542 -33.76 2.37 -7.69
N ASP A 543 -33.43 2.96 -6.54
CA ASP A 543 -32.54 4.11 -6.40
C ASP A 543 -31.07 3.74 -6.19
N LEU A 544 -30.74 2.44 -6.10
CA LEU A 544 -29.39 1.98 -5.80
C LEU A 544 -28.41 2.43 -6.90
N ARG A 545 -27.34 3.12 -6.49
CA ARG A 545 -26.27 3.62 -7.35
C ARG A 545 -24.92 2.96 -7.08
N ALA A 546 -24.65 2.54 -5.85
CA ALA A 546 -23.44 1.82 -5.50
C ALA A 546 -23.75 0.57 -4.68
N LEU A 547 -23.34 -0.59 -5.20
CA LEU A 547 -23.35 -1.88 -4.51
C LEU A 547 -21.90 -2.36 -4.34
N ILE A 548 -21.43 -2.39 -3.10
CA ILE A 548 -20.04 -2.73 -2.77
C ILE A 548 -20.01 -3.97 -1.89
N LEU A 549 -19.38 -5.03 -2.38
CA LEU A 549 -19.36 -6.39 -1.82
C LEU A 549 -17.94 -6.94 -1.74
N ARG A 550 -16.94 -6.07 -1.57
CA ARG A 550 -15.53 -6.47 -1.54
C ARG A 550 -15.26 -7.47 -0.43
N ASP A 551 -14.34 -8.40 -0.66
CA ASP A 551 -13.90 -9.37 0.35
C ASP A 551 -15.05 -10.21 0.95
N CYS A 552 -16.18 -10.35 0.24
CA CYS A 552 -17.25 -11.29 0.60
C CYS A 552 -16.91 -12.68 0.06
N PHE A 553 -15.90 -13.32 0.66
CA PHE A 553 -15.29 -14.56 0.17
C PHE A 553 -16.25 -15.76 0.05
N TYR A 554 -17.42 -15.71 0.72
CA TYR A 554 -18.42 -16.78 0.70
C TYR A 554 -19.57 -16.52 -0.29
N LEU A 555 -19.60 -15.35 -0.94
CA LEU A 555 -20.60 -15.02 -1.93
C LEU A 555 -20.25 -15.70 -3.26
N THR A 556 -21.06 -16.68 -3.67
CA THR A 556 -20.83 -17.48 -4.89
C THR A 556 -21.65 -17.02 -6.09
N ASP A 557 -22.78 -16.34 -5.84
CA ASP A 557 -23.74 -15.94 -6.87
C ASP A 557 -24.48 -14.66 -6.47
N LEU A 558 -24.99 -13.94 -7.47
CA LEU A 558 -25.83 -12.75 -7.27
C LEU A 558 -27.20 -12.92 -7.95
N PRO A 559 -28.27 -12.31 -7.39
CA PRO A 559 -29.55 -12.25 -8.07
C PRO A 559 -29.45 -11.44 -9.37
N SER A 560 -30.44 -11.58 -10.25
CA SER A 560 -30.50 -10.86 -11.54
C SER A 560 -30.57 -9.34 -11.33
N LEU A 561 -29.45 -8.63 -11.50
CA LEU A 561 -29.35 -7.21 -11.18
C LEU A 561 -30.00 -6.28 -12.22
N GLY A 562 -30.45 -6.79 -13.36
CA GLY A 562 -30.93 -5.97 -14.49
C GLY A 562 -32.07 -4.98 -14.20
N GLY A 563 -32.78 -5.12 -13.07
CA GLY A 563 -33.78 -4.14 -12.62
C GLY A 563 -33.19 -2.88 -11.95
N LEU A 564 -31.91 -2.89 -11.58
CA LEU A 564 -31.22 -1.81 -10.86
C LEU A 564 -30.62 -0.79 -11.84
N THR A 565 -31.45 -0.22 -12.71
CA THR A 565 -31.00 0.58 -13.86
C THR A 565 -30.23 1.85 -13.51
N LYS A 566 -30.31 2.33 -12.25
CA LYS A 566 -29.53 3.48 -11.75
C LYS A 566 -28.15 3.10 -11.18
N LEU A 567 -27.80 1.81 -11.15
CA LEU A 567 -26.53 1.34 -10.60
C LEU A 567 -25.37 1.92 -11.42
N GLN A 568 -24.44 2.58 -10.73
CA GLN A 568 -23.25 3.23 -11.27
C GLN A 568 -21.97 2.50 -10.86
N VAL A 569 -21.94 1.90 -9.66
CA VAL A 569 -20.79 1.17 -9.12
C VAL A 569 -21.23 -0.23 -8.70
N LEU A 570 -20.58 -1.24 -9.26
CA LEU A 570 -20.67 -2.63 -8.82
C LEU A 570 -19.25 -3.12 -8.49
N ASP A 571 -19.00 -3.37 -7.21
CA ASP A 571 -17.69 -3.84 -6.73
C ASP A 571 -17.82 -5.23 -6.10
N LEU A 572 -17.28 -6.22 -6.80
CA LEU A 572 -17.27 -7.64 -6.46
C LEU A 572 -15.83 -8.14 -6.22
N CYS A 573 -14.89 -7.24 -5.94
CA CYS A 573 -13.50 -7.61 -5.72
C CYS A 573 -13.35 -8.65 -4.61
N ALA A 574 -12.53 -9.68 -4.85
CA ALA A 574 -12.26 -10.75 -3.89
C ALA A 574 -13.52 -11.50 -3.40
N THR A 575 -14.52 -11.66 -4.27
CA THR A 575 -15.66 -12.56 -4.07
C THR A 575 -15.41 -13.92 -4.72
N SER A 576 -16.20 -14.92 -4.34
CA SER A 576 -16.11 -16.28 -4.92
C SER A 576 -17.13 -16.51 -6.04
N ILE A 577 -17.54 -15.46 -6.74
CA ILE A 577 -18.51 -15.56 -7.81
C ILE A 577 -18.02 -16.46 -8.94
N THR A 578 -18.90 -17.31 -9.45
CA THR A 578 -18.56 -18.25 -10.54
C THR A 578 -19.01 -17.74 -11.91
N GLU A 579 -20.08 -16.95 -11.94
CA GLU A 579 -20.65 -16.30 -13.12
C GLU A 579 -21.05 -14.84 -12.82
N LEU A 580 -21.14 -14.02 -13.87
CA LEU A 580 -21.72 -12.67 -13.74
C LEU A 580 -23.26 -12.77 -13.58
N PRO A 581 -23.89 -11.87 -12.79
CA PRO A 581 -25.33 -11.90 -12.60
C PRO A 581 -26.07 -11.67 -13.91
N ARG A 582 -27.17 -12.41 -14.10
CA ARG A 582 -28.06 -12.21 -15.26
C ARG A 582 -28.61 -10.79 -15.31
N GLY A 583 -28.79 -10.27 -16.53
CA GLY A 583 -29.32 -8.92 -16.73
C GLY A 583 -28.30 -7.81 -16.46
N LEU A 584 -27.02 -8.12 -16.19
CA LEU A 584 -25.96 -7.12 -16.05
C LEU A 584 -25.88 -6.21 -17.29
N GLU A 585 -26.14 -6.77 -18.47
CA GLU A 585 -26.19 -6.05 -19.75
C GLU A 585 -27.22 -4.91 -19.81
N ASN A 586 -28.21 -4.92 -18.91
CA ASN A 586 -29.25 -3.89 -18.83
C ASN A 586 -28.84 -2.68 -17.95
N LEU A 587 -27.68 -2.74 -17.29
CA LEU A 587 -27.19 -1.69 -16.39
C LEU A 587 -26.54 -0.54 -17.19
N SER A 588 -27.34 0.20 -17.95
CA SER A 588 -26.87 1.26 -18.86
C SER A 588 -26.17 2.43 -18.17
N ASN A 589 -26.37 2.61 -16.85
CA ASN A 589 -25.70 3.66 -16.05
C ASN A 589 -24.46 3.16 -15.31
N LEU A 590 -24.07 1.89 -15.47
CA LEU A 590 -22.90 1.34 -14.77
C LEU A 590 -21.63 1.99 -15.30
N ARG A 591 -20.91 2.67 -14.41
CA ARG A 591 -19.66 3.40 -14.69
C ARG A 591 -18.44 2.63 -14.23
N GLN A 592 -18.56 1.87 -13.15
CA GLN A 592 -17.46 1.07 -12.60
C GLN A 592 -17.90 -0.36 -12.31
N LEU A 593 -17.14 -1.29 -12.86
CA LEU A 593 -17.25 -2.72 -12.59
C LEU A 593 -15.89 -3.23 -12.11
N ASN A 594 -15.83 -3.65 -10.84
CA ASN A 594 -14.64 -4.25 -10.25
C ASN A 594 -14.90 -5.74 -9.98
N LEU A 595 -14.15 -6.59 -10.67
CA LEU A 595 -14.13 -8.04 -10.60
C LEU A 595 -12.71 -8.54 -10.26
N SER A 596 -11.83 -7.67 -9.75
CA SER A 596 -10.47 -8.08 -9.39
C SER A 596 -10.49 -9.18 -8.33
N ARG A 597 -9.51 -10.10 -8.38
CA ARG A 597 -9.38 -11.23 -7.45
C ARG A 597 -10.61 -12.16 -7.38
N THR A 598 -11.42 -12.19 -8.43
CA THR A 598 -12.50 -13.19 -8.58
C THR A 598 -11.91 -14.50 -9.11
N HIS A 599 -11.32 -15.29 -8.21
CA HIS A 599 -10.55 -16.49 -8.56
C HIS A 599 -11.39 -17.69 -9.07
N TYR A 600 -12.72 -17.56 -9.05
CA TYR A 600 -13.64 -18.61 -9.52
C TYR A 600 -14.47 -18.20 -10.73
N LEU A 601 -14.33 -16.95 -11.20
CA LEU A 601 -15.04 -16.44 -12.37
C LEU A 601 -14.36 -16.98 -13.64
N LYS A 602 -14.98 -17.96 -14.29
CA LYS A 602 -14.38 -18.68 -15.42
C LYS A 602 -14.96 -18.31 -16.78
N THR A 603 -16.20 -17.85 -16.82
CA THR A 603 -16.90 -17.58 -18.08
C THR A 603 -17.63 -16.26 -18.03
N VAL A 604 -17.53 -15.49 -19.11
CA VAL A 604 -18.30 -14.26 -19.32
C VAL A 604 -18.96 -14.35 -20.70
N GLN A 605 -20.30 -14.30 -20.71
CA GLN A 605 -21.09 -14.40 -21.93
C GLN A 605 -20.94 -13.14 -22.80
N ALA A 606 -20.88 -13.32 -24.11
CA ALA A 606 -20.86 -12.24 -25.09
C ALA A 606 -22.07 -11.31 -24.90
N GLY A 607 -21.87 -10.01 -25.08
CA GLY A 607 -22.93 -9.01 -24.89
C GLY A 607 -23.16 -8.59 -23.43
N THR A 608 -22.65 -9.34 -22.44
CA THR A 608 -22.83 -9.00 -21.02
C THR A 608 -22.18 -7.68 -20.66
N ILE A 609 -20.87 -7.54 -20.96
CA ILE A 609 -20.10 -6.32 -20.66
C ILE A 609 -20.16 -5.33 -21.82
N SER A 610 -20.18 -5.77 -23.08
CA SER A 610 -20.10 -4.88 -24.25
C SER A 610 -21.32 -3.96 -24.45
N ARG A 611 -22.44 -4.24 -23.77
CA ARG A 611 -23.64 -3.38 -23.73
C ARG A 611 -23.62 -2.32 -22.63
N LEU A 612 -22.59 -2.30 -21.78
CA LEU A 612 -22.43 -1.32 -20.70
C LEU A 612 -21.88 0.01 -21.23
N HIS A 613 -22.67 0.74 -22.03
CA HIS A 613 -22.20 1.92 -22.76
C HIS A 613 -21.65 3.07 -21.88
N SER A 614 -22.02 3.10 -20.60
CA SER A 614 -21.53 4.10 -19.63
C SER A 614 -20.28 3.66 -18.87
N LEU A 615 -19.74 2.47 -19.13
CA LEU A 615 -18.62 1.92 -18.36
C LEU A 615 -17.34 2.72 -18.62
N GLU A 616 -16.75 3.22 -17.54
CA GLU A 616 -15.52 4.02 -17.51
C GLU A 616 -14.36 3.23 -16.90
N VAL A 617 -14.64 2.33 -15.96
CA VAL A 617 -13.65 1.53 -15.23
C VAL A 617 -14.06 0.06 -15.25
N LEU A 618 -13.18 -0.78 -15.82
CA LEU A 618 -13.27 -2.23 -15.75
C LEU A 618 -11.97 -2.79 -15.15
N ASP A 619 -12.08 -3.40 -13.98
CA ASP A 619 -10.96 -4.06 -13.32
C ASP A 619 -11.25 -5.55 -13.14
N MET A 620 -10.45 -6.40 -13.78
CA MET A 620 -10.48 -7.86 -13.66
C MET A 620 -9.09 -8.41 -13.28
N THR A 621 -8.26 -7.58 -12.64
CA THR A 621 -6.90 -7.94 -12.21
C THR A 621 -6.94 -9.16 -11.28
N LEU A 622 -6.11 -10.16 -11.55
CA LEU A 622 -6.06 -11.42 -10.77
C LEU A 622 -7.40 -12.19 -10.72
N SER A 623 -8.32 -11.94 -11.65
CA SER A 623 -9.46 -12.86 -11.88
C SER A 623 -8.99 -14.13 -12.61
N ASP A 624 -9.77 -15.21 -12.51
CA ASP A 624 -9.51 -16.46 -13.26
C ASP A 624 -10.02 -16.39 -14.70
N TYR A 625 -10.72 -15.32 -15.08
CA TYR A 625 -11.19 -15.11 -16.44
C TYR A 625 -10.06 -14.58 -17.32
N HIS A 626 -9.80 -15.28 -18.42
CA HIS A 626 -8.80 -14.90 -19.39
C HIS A 626 -9.49 -14.43 -20.66
N TRP A 627 -9.20 -13.21 -21.07
CA TRP A 627 -9.76 -12.62 -22.28
C TRP A 627 -9.09 -13.24 -23.50
N GLY A 628 -9.88 -13.93 -24.33
CA GLY A 628 -9.41 -14.41 -25.62
C GLY A 628 -9.74 -13.44 -26.75
N VAL A 629 -9.13 -13.72 -27.90
CA VAL A 629 -9.23 -12.94 -29.13
C VAL A 629 -10.28 -13.59 -30.04
N LYS A 630 -10.92 -12.81 -30.91
CA LYS A 630 -11.94 -13.33 -31.82
C LYS A 630 -11.39 -14.49 -32.67
N GLY A 631 -12.11 -15.62 -32.66
CA GLY A 631 -11.71 -16.86 -33.35
C GLY A 631 -10.86 -17.82 -32.53
N GLN A 632 -10.44 -17.44 -31.31
CA GLN A 632 -9.72 -18.31 -30.35
C GLN A 632 -10.58 -18.72 -29.15
N VAL A 633 -11.67 -18.00 -28.87
CA VAL A 633 -12.60 -18.29 -27.78
C VAL A 633 -13.73 -19.24 -28.20
N GLU A 634 -14.34 -19.92 -27.21
CA GLU A 634 -15.55 -20.70 -27.40
C GLU A 634 -16.73 -19.83 -27.89
N GLU A 635 -17.59 -20.40 -28.72
CA GLU A 635 -18.75 -19.71 -29.28
C GLU A 635 -19.68 -19.21 -28.16
N GLY A 636 -19.91 -17.89 -28.10
CA GLY A 636 -20.76 -17.25 -27.08
C GLY A 636 -20.01 -16.58 -25.92
N GLN A 637 -18.67 -16.67 -25.84
CA GLN A 637 -17.88 -15.90 -24.87
C GLN A 637 -17.54 -14.49 -25.38
N ILE A 638 -17.38 -13.54 -24.46
CA ILE A 638 -16.93 -12.18 -24.80
C ILE A 638 -15.47 -12.18 -25.25
N THR A 639 -15.13 -11.35 -26.23
CA THR A 639 -13.75 -11.20 -26.72
C THR A 639 -13.14 -9.86 -26.33
N PHE A 640 -11.81 -9.78 -26.42
CA PHE A 640 -11.09 -8.53 -26.20
C PHE A 640 -11.57 -7.40 -27.13
N GLU A 641 -11.91 -7.71 -28.39
CA GLU A 641 -12.41 -6.74 -29.37
C GLU A 641 -13.78 -6.19 -29.03
N ASP A 642 -14.63 -6.95 -28.33
CA ASP A 642 -15.95 -6.51 -27.90
C ASP A 642 -15.87 -5.32 -26.91
N LEU A 643 -14.73 -5.13 -26.23
CA LEU A 643 -14.48 -3.95 -25.40
C LEU A 643 -14.42 -2.65 -26.22
N GLY A 644 -14.18 -2.73 -27.53
CA GLY A 644 -14.18 -1.58 -28.43
C GLY A 644 -15.54 -0.87 -28.53
N CYS A 645 -16.63 -1.54 -28.16
CA CYS A 645 -17.97 -0.96 -28.05
C CYS A 645 -18.10 0.06 -26.90
N LEU A 646 -17.23 -0.01 -25.89
CA LEU A 646 -17.27 0.81 -24.69
C LEU A 646 -16.62 2.19 -24.92
N GLN A 647 -17.40 3.13 -25.46
CA GLN A 647 -16.88 4.45 -25.89
C GLN A 647 -16.36 5.32 -24.73
N ARG A 648 -16.81 5.06 -23.49
CA ARG A 648 -16.44 5.83 -22.28
C ARG A 648 -15.33 5.18 -21.46
N LEU A 649 -14.83 4.01 -21.85
CA LEU A 649 -13.84 3.26 -21.08
C LEU A 649 -12.52 4.03 -20.96
N GLN A 650 -12.10 4.32 -19.72
CA GLN A 650 -10.87 5.06 -19.41
C GLN A 650 -9.84 4.22 -18.67
N VAL A 651 -10.29 3.25 -17.87
CA VAL A 651 -9.45 2.37 -17.06
C VAL A 651 -9.79 0.92 -17.37
N LEU A 652 -8.79 0.14 -17.78
CA LEU A 652 -8.96 -1.27 -18.15
C LEU A 652 -7.82 -2.14 -17.62
N PHE A 653 -8.12 -3.02 -16.66
CA PHE A 653 -7.14 -3.98 -16.13
C PHE A 653 -7.64 -5.41 -16.36
N ILE A 654 -6.93 -6.18 -17.20
CA ILE A 654 -7.39 -7.50 -17.64
C ILE A 654 -6.22 -8.46 -17.87
N ARG A 655 -6.52 -9.76 -17.81
CA ARG A 655 -5.63 -10.82 -18.28
C ARG A 655 -6.07 -11.33 -19.66
N LEU A 656 -5.11 -11.52 -20.56
CA LEU A 656 -5.30 -12.04 -21.92
C LEU A 656 -4.68 -13.44 -22.04
N GLU A 657 -5.35 -14.35 -22.76
CA GLU A 657 -4.85 -15.71 -23.00
C GLU A 657 -3.61 -15.73 -23.89
N GLY A 658 -3.56 -14.83 -24.86
CA GLY A 658 -2.49 -14.74 -25.84
C GLY A 658 -2.32 -13.32 -26.37
N ILE A 659 -1.30 -13.14 -27.20
CA ILE A 659 -1.05 -11.88 -27.87
C ILE A 659 -2.11 -11.67 -28.95
N PRO A 660 -2.83 -10.54 -28.96
CA PRO A 660 -3.82 -10.27 -29.99
C PRO A 660 -3.17 -10.10 -31.37
N SER A 661 -3.34 -11.08 -32.26
CA SER A 661 -2.84 -11.03 -33.65
C SER A 661 -3.74 -10.15 -34.51
N LEU A 662 -3.42 -8.86 -34.71
CA LEU A 662 -4.38 -7.91 -35.30
C LEU A 662 -3.76 -6.92 -36.31
N GLY A 663 -4.54 -6.65 -37.38
CA GLY A 663 -4.39 -5.46 -38.22
C GLY A 663 -4.84 -4.19 -37.50
N SER A 664 -4.20 -3.07 -37.81
CA SER A 664 -4.22 -1.81 -37.04
C SER A 664 -5.61 -1.15 -36.86
N GLU A 665 -6.60 -1.46 -37.71
CA GLU A 665 -7.89 -0.76 -37.70
C GLU A 665 -8.82 -1.15 -36.53
N ASN A 666 -8.68 -2.36 -35.96
CA ASN A 666 -9.63 -2.88 -34.95
C ASN A 666 -9.34 -2.43 -33.50
N LEU A 667 -8.16 -1.86 -33.21
CA LEU A 667 -7.72 -1.53 -31.84
C LEU A 667 -7.55 -0.02 -31.57
N ALA A 668 -8.01 0.84 -32.48
CA ALA A 668 -7.96 2.29 -32.30
C ALA A 668 -8.59 2.78 -30.99
N TRP A 669 -9.55 2.01 -30.45
CA TRP A 669 -10.21 2.32 -29.19
C TRP A 669 -9.29 2.32 -27.97
N ILE A 670 -8.21 1.52 -27.96
CA ILE A 670 -7.29 1.44 -26.82
C ILE A 670 -6.51 2.76 -26.66
N GLY A 671 -6.26 3.49 -27.75
CA GLY A 671 -5.64 4.82 -27.70
C GLY A 671 -6.43 5.82 -26.85
N ARG A 672 -7.75 5.60 -26.71
CA ARG A 672 -8.66 6.40 -25.86
C ARG A 672 -8.56 6.05 -24.38
N VAL A 673 -8.10 4.84 -24.06
CA VAL A 673 -7.94 4.35 -22.69
C VAL A 673 -6.78 5.09 -22.03
N LYS A 674 -7.08 5.79 -20.94
CA LYS A 674 -6.10 6.60 -20.22
C LYS A 674 -5.17 5.73 -19.38
N ARG A 675 -5.71 4.68 -18.76
CA ARG A 675 -4.98 3.75 -17.89
C ARG A 675 -5.28 2.30 -18.26
N TYR A 676 -4.27 1.49 -18.47
CA TYR A 676 -4.47 0.05 -18.66
C TYR A 676 -3.33 -0.79 -18.11
N GLN A 677 -3.69 -2.02 -17.76
CA GLN A 677 -2.77 -3.07 -17.32
C GLN A 677 -3.19 -4.36 -18.01
N PHE A 678 -2.36 -4.82 -18.93
CA PHE A 678 -2.59 -6.07 -19.65
C PHE A 678 -1.61 -7.11 -19.17
N PHE A 679 -2.14 -8.20 -18.65
CA PHE A 679 -1.38 -9.38 -18.22
C PHE A 679 -1.57 -10.47 -19.27
N ILE A 680 -0.55 -10.81 -20.05
CA ILE A 680 -0.65 -11.71 -21.20
C ILE A 680 0.14 -12.99 -20.92
N GLY A 681 -0.56 -14.11 -20.87
CA GLY A 681 0.04 -15.43 -20.63
C GLY A 681 -0.14 -15.97 -19.19
N PRO A 682 0.19 -17.25 -18.97
CA PRO A 682 -0.25 -18.03 -17.81
C PRO A 682 0.38 -17.58 -16.48
N THR A 683 1.58 -17.01 -16.53
CA THR A 683 2.35 -16.56 -15.37
C THR A 683 2.51 -15.04 -15.35
N ALA A 684 1.68 -14.31 -16.12
CA ALA A 684 1.81 -12.86 -16.22
C ALA A 684 1.31 -12.20 -14.93
N ASN A 685 2.24 -11.97 -14.01
CA ASN A 685 2.11 -11.14 -12.82
C ASN A 685 3.40 -10.31 -12.72
N SER A 686 3.31 -9.07 -12.25
CA SER A 686 4.48 -8.21 -12.05
C SER A 686 4.19 -7.18 -10.96
N LEU A 687 5.22 -6.82 -10.18
CA LEU A 687 5.09 -5.81 -9.13
C LEU A 687 4.82 -4.43 -9.73
N PRO A 688 4.01 -3.57 -9.07
CA PRO A 688 3.77 -2.20 -9.52
C PRO A 688 5.06 -1.39 -9.71
N THR A 689 5.10 -0.50 -10.71
CA THR A 689 6.25 0.37 -11.03
C THR A 689 5.75 1.80 -11.18
N LYS A 690 6.68 2.76 -11.20
CA LYS A 690 6.34 4.18 -11.34
C LYS A 690 5.67 4.53 -12.68
N HIS A 691 5.70 3.62 -13.65
CA HIS A 691 5.20 3.82 -15.02
C HIS A 691 3.93 2.99 -15.34
N ASP A 692 3.13 2.68 -14.32
CA ASP A 692 1.95 1.79 -14.41
C ASP A 692 0.71 2.34 -15.08
N LYS A 693 0.79 3.57 -15.57
CA LYS A 693 -0.33 4.19 -16.27
C LYS A 693 -0.78 3.31 -17.44
N ARG A 694 0.15 2.83 -18.27
CA ARG A 694 -0.12 1.99 -19.44
C ARG A 694 0.87 0.84 -19.45
N ARG A 695 0.57 -0.21 -18.70
CA ARG A 695 1.45 -1.36 -18.49
C ARG A 695 1.03 -2.54 -19.33
N VAL A 696 2.02 -3.23 -19.89
CA VAL A 696 1.87 -4.53 -20.54
C VAL A 696 2.86 -5.50 -19.90
N THR A 697 2.38 -6.62 -19.39
CA THR A 697 3.20 -7.71 -18.86
C THR A 697 2.93 -8.95 -19.69
N ILE A 698 3.95 -9.46 -20.35
CA ILE A 698 3.88 -10.69 -21.13
C ILE A 698 4.72 -11.73 -20.41
N SER A 699 4.16 -12.90 -20.14
CA SER A 699 4.91 -13.97 -19.50
C SER A 699 4.62 -15.36 -20.02
N GLY A 700 5.69 -16.15 -20.20
CA GLY A 700 5.60 -17.56 -20.57
C GLY A 700 5.09 -17.81 -22.00
N LEU A 701 5.28 -16.85 -22.91
CA LEU A 701 4.86 -16.94 -24.32
C LEU A 701 6.05 -16.96 -25.29
N ASN A 702 5.80 -17.53 -26.46
CA ASN A 702 6.70 -17.42 -27.61
C ASN A 702 6.43 -16.10 -28.33
N LEU A 703 7.46 -15.30 -28.55
CA LEU A 703 7.36 -14.03 -29.26
C LEU A 703 7.87 -14.13 -30.71
N SER A 704 8.31 -15.31 -31.15
CA SER A 704 8.71 -15.52 -32.55
C SER A 704 7.51 -15.36 -33.50
N GLY A 705 7.54 -14.34 -34.36
CA GLY A 705 6.48 -14.10 -35.34
C GLY A 705 5.21 -13.46 -34.77
N GLU A 706 5.26 -12.94 -33.53
CA GLU A 706 4.17 -12.19 -32.91
C GLU A 706 4.30 -10.69 -33.22
N TRP A 707 3.20 -10.06 -33.62
CA TRP A 707 3.17 -8.62 -33.93
C TRP A 707 2.88 -7.81 -32.65
N ILE A 708 3.92 -7.26 -32.02
CA ILE A 708 3.76 -6.49 -30.76
C ILE A 708 3.97 -4.97 -30.88
N ASP A 709 4.19 -4.46 -32.10
CA ASP A 709 4.50 -3.04 -32.36
C ASP A 709 3.52 -2.07 -31.69
N TRP A 710 2.23 -2.42 -31.69
CA TRP A 710 1.19 -1.61 -31.06
C TRP A 710 1.42 -1.44 -29.55
N PHE A 711 1.84 -2.51 -28.85
CA PHE A 711 2.11 -2.47 -27.41
C PHE A 711 3.23 -1.49 -27.12
N LEU A 712 4.31 -1.56 -27.91
CA LEU A 712 5.47 -0.68 -27.75
C LEU A 712 5.14 0.79 -28.07
N SER A 713 4.23 1.04 -29.02
CA SER A 713 3.81 2.40 -29.38
C SER A 713 2.92 3.09 -28.34
N ASN A 714 2.13 2.31 -27.57
CA ASN A 714 1.13 2.88 -26.66
C ASN A 714 1.46 2.69 -25.17
N ALA A 715 2.26 1.69 -24.81
CA ALA A 715 2.59 1.38 -23.42
C ALA A 715 3.65 2.34 -22.88
N THR A 716 3.55 2.66 -21.59
CA THR A 716 4.58 3.38 -20.83
C THR A 716 5.54 2.42 -20.15
N SER A 717 5.10 1.19 -19.84
CA SER A 717 5.91 0.14 -19.23
C SER A 717 5.64 -1.21 -19.88
N LEU A 718 6.70 -1.91 -20.27
CA LEU A 718 6.66 -3.26 -20.82
C LEU A 718 7.50 -4.21 -19.97
N VAL A 719 6.89 -5.31 -19.54
CA VAL A 719 7.54 -6.38 -18.78
C VAL A 719 7.46 -7.67 -19.58
N LEU A 720 8.60 -8.27 -19.88
CA LEU A 720 8.74 -9.55 -20.59
C LEU A 720 9.38 -10.56 -19.63
N ASN A 721 8.64 -11.58 -19.20
CA ASN A 721 9.14 -12.56 -18.23
C ASN A 721 9.00 -14.00 -18.72
N HIS A 722 10.08 -14.80 -18.69
CA HIS A 722 10.06 -16.18 -19.20
C HIS A 722 9.64 -16.31 -20.68
N CYS A 723 9.82 -15.24 -21.47
CA CYS A 723 9.50 -15.25 -22.90
C CYS A 723 10.66 -15.87 -23.72
N TRP A 724 10.32 -16.58 -24.80
CA TRP A 724 11.30 -17.08 -25.78
C TRP A 724 11.04 -16.51 -27.19
N GLY A 725 12.02 -16.58 -28.09
CA GLY A 725 11.91 -16.01 -29.44
C GLY A 725 12.09 -14.49 -29.51
N LEU A 726 12.68 -13.87 -28.45
CA LEU A 726 12.91 -12.43 -28.39
C LEU A 726 13.80 -11.91 -29.52
N ASN A 727 14.83 -12.66 -29.93
CA ASN A 727 15.70 -12.27 -31.04
C ASN A 727 14.93 -12.08 -32.35
N GLN A 728 14.02 -13.00 -32.67
CA GLN A 728 13.20 -12.94 -33.87
C GLN A 728 12.18 -11.81 -33.80
N MET A 729 11.57 -11.60 -32.63
CA MET A 729 10.70 -10.46 -32.38
C MET A 729 11.44 -9.12 -32.59
N LEU A 730 12.66 -8.99 -32.05
CA LEU A 730 13.49 -7.79 -32.25
C LEU A 730 13.85 -7.60 -33.73
N GLU A 731 14.11 -8.68 -34.47
CA GLU A 731 14.39 -8.63 -35.90
C GLU A 731 13.17 -8.15 -36.71
N THR A 732 11.99 -8.70 -36.42
CA THR A 732 10.71 -8.25 -37.01
C THR A 732 10.44 -6.78 -36.74
N LEU A 733 10.65 -6.32 -35.50
CA LEU A 733 10.49 -4.91 -35.11
C LEU A 733 11.40 -3.96 -35.91
N VAL A 734 12.60 -4.41 -36.30
CA VAL A 734 13.53 -3.59 -37.08
C VAL A 734 13.14 -3.56 -38.57
N ILE A 735 12.58 -4.65 -39.09
CA ILE A 735 12.23 -4.80 -40.52
C ILE A 735 10.89 -4.14 -40.84
N ASP A 736 9.87 -4.36 -40.01
CA ASP A 736 8.49 -4.03 -40.35
C ASP A 736 8.01 -2.69 -39.74
N SER A 737 8.68 -2.17 -38.69
CA SER A 737 8.24 -0.96 -38.01
C SER A 737 8.81 0.32 -38.64
N ILE A 738 7.92 1.18 -39.16
CA ILE A 738 8.25 2.49 -39.76
C ILE A 738 8.20 3.63 -38.72
N ASP A 739 7.61 3.40 -37.54
CA ASP A 739 7.35 4.41 -36.50
C ASP A 739 8.14 4.16 -35.20
N CYS A 740 8.63 5.23 -34.56
CA CYS A 740 9.41 5.16 -33.31
C CYS A 740 8.51 4.88 -32.08
N PHE A 741 8.90 3.95 -31.19
CA PHE A 741 8.17 3.61 -29.96
C PHE A 741 8.36 4.66 -28.86
N THR A 742 7.81 5.84 -29.09
CA THR A 742 8.05 7.06 -28.28
C THR A 742 7.35 7.05 -26.91
N SER A 743 6.37 6.19 -26.66
CA SER A 743 5.64 6.20 -25.39
C SER A 743 6.35 5.44 -24.26
N LEU A 744 7.23 4.50 -24.60
CA LEU A 744 7.83 3.59 -23.63
C LEU A 744 8.87 4.29 -22.76
N LYS A 745 8.70 4.18 -21.44
CA LYS A 745 9.59 4.75 -20.42
C LYS A 745 10.30 3.70 -19.60
N SER A 746 9.72 2.51 -19.44
CA SER A 746 10.34 1.41 -18.68
C SER A 746 10.25 0.10 -19.44
N LEU A 747 11.38 -0.59 -19.54
CA LEU A 747 11.50 -1.91 -20.16
C LEU A 747 12.13 -2.88 -19.16
N THR A 748 11.41 -3.97 -18.88
CA THR A 748 11.90 -5.07 -18.04
C THR A 748 11.96 -6.35 -18.85
N ILE A 749 13.12 -7.01 -18.88
CA ILE A 749 13.30 -8.34 -19.48
C ILE A 749 13.83 -9.27 -18.39
N ALA A 750 13.07 -10.31 -18.06
CA ALA A 750 13.37 -11.24 -16.99
C ALA A 750 13.32 -12.70 -17.47
N SER A 751 14.26 -13.50 -16.96
CA SER A 751 14.25 -14.96 -17.04
C SER A 751 14.06 -15.52 -18.45
N SER A 752 14.61 -14.82 -19.46
CA SER A 752 14.54 -15.25 -20.86
C SER A 752 15.74 -16.11 -21.24
N ASN A 753 15.46 -17.23 -21.92
CA ASN A 753 16.47 -18.11 -22.51
C ASN A 753 16.75 -17.79 -23.99
N SER A 754 16.44 -16.58 -24.44
CA SER A 754 16.73 -16.13 -25.81
C SER A 754 18.03 -15.34 -25.84
N TYR A 755 18.74 -15.43 -26.97
CA TYR A 755 19.71 -14.40 -27.33
C TYR A 755 18.96 -13.07 -27.53
N LEU A 756 19.56 -11.94 -27.13
CA LEU A 756 19.05 -10.62 -27.54
C LEU A 756 19.58 -10.21 -28.92
N ARG A 757 20.54 -10.97 -29.45
CA ARG A 757 21.09 -10.82 -30.80
C ARG A 757 20.19 -11.52 -31.84
N PRO A 758 19.65 -10.80 -32.85
CA PRO A 758 18.96 -11.37 -34.01
C PRO A 758 19.92 -12.13 -34.92
N ASP A 759 19.39 -13.13 -35.63
CA ASP A 759 20.17 -14.07 -36.45
C ASP A 759 20.55 -13.44 -37.81
N GLY A 760 19.72 -12.52 -38.35
CA GLY A 760 19.91 -11.91 -39.67
C GLY A 760 20.76 -10.63 -39.74
N GLY A 761 21.29 -10.14 -38.62
CA GLY A 761 22.22 -8.99 -38.61
C GLY A 761 21.62 -7.62 -38.95
N CYS A 762 20.30 -7.49 -39.04
CA CYS A 762 19.61 -6.21 -39.22
C CYS A 762 19.81 -5.30 -37.99
N THR A 763 20.04 -4.00 -38.24
CA THR A 763 20.23 -2.97 -37.21
C THR A 763 19.37 -1.76 -37.54
N ALA A 764 18.65 -1.23 -36.55
CA ALA A 764 17.83 -0.04 -36.73
C ALA A 764 18.70 1.18 -37.07
N HIS A 765 18.24 1.99 -38.03
CA HIS A 765 18.89 3.25 -38.40
C HIS A 765 18.49 4.43 -37.50
N VAL A 766 17.45 4.27 -36.68
CA VAL A 766 16.90 5.28 -35.76
C VAL A 766 16.77 4.67 -34.36
N ASP A 767 16.81 5.50 -33.32
CA ASP A 767 16.55 5.05 -31.96
C ASP A 767 15.08 4.65 -31.81
N LEU A 768 14.85 3.34 -31.65
CA LEU A 768 13.50 2.78 -31.53
C LEU A 768 12.87 3.06 -30.16
N LEU A 769 13.66 3.35 -29.11
CA LEU A 769 13.18 3.62 -27.75
C LEU A 769 13.70 4.98 -27.22
N PRO A 770 13.40 6.10 -27.89
CA PRO A 770 14.04 7.39 -27.63
C PRO A 770 13.70 8.01 -26.25
N ASN A 771 12.62 7.54 -25.61
CA ASN A 771 12.11 8.08 -24.35
C ASN A 771 12.28 7.13 -23.16
N LEU A 772 13.09 6.07 -23.31
CA LEU A 772 13.35 5.11 -22.24
C LEU A 772 14.04 5.79 -21.06
N GLU A 773 13.44 5.68 -19.87
CA GLU A 773 13.92 6.20 -18.59
C GLU A 773 14.48 5.09 -17.68
N GLU A 774 13.95 3.85 -17.76
CA GLU A 774 14.37 2.71 -16.95
C GLU A 774 14.59 1.45 -17.79
N LEU A 775 15.70 0.75 -17.53
CA LEU A 775 16.01 -0.55 -18.12
C LEU A 775 16.34 -1.56 -17.03
N HIS A 776 15.54 -2.62 -16.94
CA HIS A 776 15.69 -3.69 -15.95
C HIS A 776 15.92 -5.03 -16.66
N LEU A 777 17.04 -5.70 -16.35
CA LEU A 777 17.46 -6.96 -16.96
C LEU A 777 17.76 -7.99 -15.87
N HIS A 778 16.94 -9.05 -15.80
CA HIS A 778 17.03 -10.05 -14.73
C HIS A 778 17.20 -11.46 -15.30
N ASP A 779 18.13 -12.23 -14.76
CA ASP A 779 18.30 -13.66 -15.05
C ASP A 779 18.37 -14.00 -16.56
N LEU A 780 19.12 -13.19 -17.31
CA LEU A 780 19.32 -13.39 -18.75
C LEU A 780 20.54 -14.27 -18.99
N THR A 781 20.30 -15.53 -19.34
CA THR A 781 21.32 -16.59 -19.37
C THR A 781 22.33 -16.43 -20.52
N TYR A 782 21.97 -15.75 -21.60
CA TYR A 782 22.79 -15.59 -22.81
C TYR A 782 23.31 -14.17 -23.05
N LEU A 783 22.95 -13.20 -22.20
CA LEU A 783 23.37 -11.82 -22.38
C LEU A 783 24.89 -11.67 -22.13
N GLU A 784 25.68 -11.33 -23.15
CA GLU A 784 27.10 -11.02 -22.98
C GLU A 784 27.33 -9.51 -22.78
N SER A 785 26.50 -8.68 -23.42
CA SER A 785 26.47 -7.23 -23.21
C SER A 785 25.12 -6.60 -23.58
N ILE A 786 24.70 -5.54 -22.87
CA ILE A 786 23.55 -4.71 -23.26
C ILE A 786 23.79 -4.05 -24.62
N SER A 787 25.05 -3.89 -25.05
CA SER A 787 25.37 -3.38 -26.39
C SER A 787 24.81 -4.21 -27.54
N GLU A 788 24.48 -5.48 -27.29
CA GLU A 788 23.70 -6.29 -28.24
C GLU A 788 22.37 -5.58 -28.54
N LEU A 789 21.61 -5.21 -27.52
CA LEU A 789 20.35 -4.50 -27.66
C LEU A 789 20.53 -3.10 -28.30
N VAL A 790 21.59 -2.40 -27.91
CA VAL A 790 21.92 -1.05 -28.42
C VAL A 790 22.13 -1.05 -29.93
N GLY A 791 22.97 -1.98 -30.43
CA GLY A 791 23.29 -2.06 -31.85
C GLY A 791 22.07 -2.41 -32.70
N HIS A 792 21.20 -3.29 -32.20
CA HIS A 792 20.04 -3.75 -32.95
C HIS A 792 18.88 -2.75 -32.95
N LEU A 793 18.58 -2.13 -31.81
CA LEU A 793 17.49 -1.16 -31.70
C LEU A 793 17.92 0.31 -31.92
N GLY A 794 19.19 0.56 -32.26
CA GLY A 794 19.71 1.90 -32.52
C GLY A 794 19.71 2.81 -31.29
N LEU A 795 19.75 2.24 -30.09
CA LEU A 795 19.48 2.95 -28.83
C LEU A 795 20.56 3.99 -28.52
N ARG A 796 20.14 5.22 -28.24
CA ARG A 796 21.05 6.29 -27.79
C ARG A 796 20.97 6.55 -26.30
N PHE A 797 19.92 6.04 -25.64
CA PHE A 797 19.67 6.17 -24.20
C PHE A 797 19.73 7.62 -23.69
N CYS A 798 19.27 8.58 -24.50
CA CYS A 798 19.36 10.00 -24.17
C CYS A 798 18.55 10.40 -22.92
N ARG A 799 17.51 9.65 -22.55
CA ARG A 799 16.65 9.92 -21.37
C ARG A 799 16.79 8.89 -20.25
N LEU A 800 17.69 7.92 -20.41
CA LEU A 800 17.83 6.82 -19.46
C LEU A 800 18.34 7.33 -18.11
N LYS A 801 17.62 6.98 -17.04
CA LYS A 801 17.91 7.37 -15.66
C LYS A 801 18.39 6.20 -14.80
N LEU A 802 17.86 5.00 -15.05
CA LEU A 802 18.16 3.80 -14.28
C LEU A 802 18.56 2.64 -15.19
N ILE A 803 19.68 1.98 -14.86
CA ILE A 803 20.04 0.66 -15.36
C ILE A 803 20.10 -0.29 -14.17
N GLU A 804 19.31 -1.36 -14.23
CA GLU A 804 19.35 -2.46 -13.27
C GLU A 804 19.63 -3.78 -13.96
N VAL A 805 20.67 -4.49 -13.52
CA VAL A 805 21.07 -5.79 -14.07
C VAL A 805 21.36 -6.79 -12.96
N THR A 806 20.59 -7.87 -12.92
CA THR A 806 20.68 -8.85 -11.82
C THR A 806 20.73 -10.28 -12.34
N ARG A 807 21.65 -11.12 -11.84
CA ARG A 807 21.78 -12.55 -12.19
C ARG A 807 22.08 -12.84 -13.68
N CYS A 808 22.65 -11.90 -14.43
CA CYS A 808 23.08 -12.12 -15.81
C CYS A 808 24.49 -12.74 -15.86
N SER A 809 24.57 -14.06 -15.67
CA SER A 809 25.84 -14.76 -15.42
C SER A 809 26.88 -14.68 -16.55
N ARG A 810 26.48 -14.48 -17.82
CA ARG A 810 27.40 -14.37 -18.97
C ARG A 810 27.84 -12.94 -19.31
N LEU A 811 27.27 -11.95 -18.63
CA LEU A 811 27.54 -10.54 -18.88
C LEU A 811 29.02 -10.23 -18.63
N LYS A 812 29.75 -9.77 -19.67
CA LYS A 812 31.18 -9.42 -19.57
C LYS A 812 31.38 -7.95 -19.24
N TYR A 813 30.52 -7.11 -19.80
CA TYR A 813 30.45 -5.67 -19.55
C TYR A 813 29.02 -5.16 -19.77
N VAL A 814 28.63 -4.11 -19.04
CA VAL A 814 27.28 -3.55 -19.11
C VAL A 814 27.07 -2.92 -20.48
N LEU A 815 27.92 -1.96 -20.88
CA LEU A 815 27.84 -1.26 -22.17
C LEU A 815 29.21 -1.06 -22.81
N SER A 816 29.26 -1.13 -24.15
CA SER A 816 30.36 -0.67 -24.99
C SER A 816 30.15 0.76 -25.48
N TYR A 817 31.20 1.57 -25.39
CA TYR A 817 31.31 2.96 -25.82
C TYR A 817 32.22 3.11 -27.03
N GLY A 818 31.89 4.06 -27.91
CA GLY A 818 32.69 4.38 -29.10
C GLY A 818 32.01 4.10 -30.45
N SER A 819 30.71 3.78 -30.47
CA SER A 819 29.91 3.69 -31.71
C SER A 819 28.66 4.57 -31.67
N LEU A 820 27.55 4.07 -31.10
CA LEU A 820 26.26 4.78 -31.02
C LEU A 820 26.09 5.59 -29.72
N ILE A 821 26.74 5.16 -28.64
CA ILE A 821 26.68 5.81 -27.33
C ILE A 821 28.04 6.46 -27.06
N LEU A 822 28.02 7.79 -26.91
CA LEU A 822 29.18 8.62 -26.57
C LEU A 822 29.14 9.11 -25.12
N SER A 823 27.94 9.27 -24.55
CA SER A 823 27.70 9.66 -23.15
C SER A 823 26.27 9.27 -22.76
N LEU A 824 26.01 9.05 -21.47
CA LEU A 824 24.68 8.85 -20.88
C LEU A 824 24.34 10.04 -19.96
N PRO A 825 23.86 11.17 -20.53
CA PRO A 825 23.79 12.43 -19.82
C PRO A 825 22.76 12.46 -18.69
N ASN A 826 21.72 11.62 -18.74
CA ASN A 826 20.64 11.63 -17.74
C ASN A 826 20.67 10.43 -16.79
N LEU A 827 21.70 9.59 -16.86
CA LEU A 827 21.77 8.38 -16.03
C LEU A 827 22.12 8.77 -14.59
N GLU A 828 21.19 8.48 -13.68
CA GLU A 828 21.26 8.85 -12.27
C GLU A 828 21.62 7.63 -11.40
N GLU A 829 21.23 6.41 -11.80
CA GLU A 829 21.37 5.20 -10.99
C GLU A 829 21.80 3.97 -11.80
N ILE A 830 22.79 3.24 -11.28
CA ILE A 830 23.25 1.95 -11.81
C ILE A 830 23.23 0.91 -10.68
N LYS A 831 22.49 -0.19 -10.90
CA LYS A 831 22.45 -1.34 -10.01
C LYS A 831 22.89 -2.59 -10.74
N VAL A 832 23.95 -3.24 -10.27
CA VAL A 832 24.43 -4.50 -10.86
C VAL A 832 24.69 -5.52 -9.76
N SER A 833 23.99 -6.64 -9.84
CA SER A 833 24.03 -7.67 -8.80
C SER A 833 24.17 -9.09 -9.36
N PHE A 834 24.96 -9.95 -8.70
CA PHE A 834 25.07 -11.39 -9.02
C PHE A 834 25.44 -11.68 -10.50
N CYS A 835 26.33 -10.89 -11.09
CA CYS A 835 26.83 -11.08 -12.46
C CYS A 835 28.26 -11.63 -12.44
N ASP A 836 28.41 -12.95 -12.37
CA ASP A 836 29.68 -13.64 -12.07
C ASP A 836 30.81 -13.40 -13.08
N ASN A 837 30.49 -13.13 -14.35
CA ASN A 837 31.47 -12.91 -15.41
C ASN A 837 31.71 -11.44 -15.75
N LEU A 838 31.11 -10.50 -15.02
CA LEU A 838 31.28 -9.07 -15.29
C LEU A 838 32.71 -8.67 -14.91
N VAL A 839 33.50 -8.25 -15.91
CA VAL A 839 34.91 -7.85 -15.70
C VAL A 839 35.04 -6.34 -15.59
N GLN A 840 34.25 -5.60 -16.37
CA GLN A 840 34.26 -4.14 -16.39
C GLN A 840 32.86 -3.59 -16.57
N LEU A 841 32.56 -2.42 -16.00
CA LEU A 841 31.23 -1.80 -16.19
C LEU A 841 31.07 -1.31 -17.65
N PHE A 842 32.04 -0.53 -18.14
CA PHE A 842 32.08 -0.01 -19.50
C PHE A 842 33.27 -0.56 -20.31
N ASN A 843 33.03 -0.88 -21.58
CA ASN A 843 34.04 -1.27 -22.55
C ASN A 843 34.26 -0.14 -23.56
N TYR A 844 35.50 0.25 -23.86
CA TYR A 844 35.79 1.38 -24.75
C TYR A 844 36.44 0.88 -26.04
N CYS A 845 35.77 1.05 -27.19
CA CYS A 845 36.15 0.44 -28.47
C CYS A 845 37.35 1.09 -29.17
N SER A 846 37.82 2.28 -28.76
CA SER A 846 38.96 2.98 -29.37
C SER A 846 39.84 3.64 -28.30
N GLU A 847 41.16 3.63 -28.53
CA GLU A 847 42.14 4.45 -27.78
C GLU A 847 42.24 5.89 -28.31
N GLN A 848 41.48 6.25 -29.36
CA GLN A 848 41.62 7.52 -30.09
C GLN A 848 40.53 8.58 -29.81
N ASP A 849 39.46 8.26 -29.09
CA ASP A 849 38.44 9.25 -28.72
C ASP A 849 38.76 9.88 -27.35
N PHE A 850 39.57 10.94 -27.37
CA PHE A 850 39.84 11.83 -26.24
C PHE A 850 38.65 12.77 -25.97
N ASN A 851 37.49 12.23 -25.63
CA ASN A 851 36.50 13.04 -24.93
C ASN A 851 36.94 13.14 -23.45
N GLN A 852 37.21 14.36 -22.97
CA GLN A 852 37.54 14.64 -21.57
C GLN A 852 36.32 14.52 -20.62
N GLU A 853 35.13 14.33 -21.16
CA GLU A 853 33.89 14.26 -20.38
C GLU A 853 33.61 12.81 -19.92
N PRO A 854 33.18 12.64 -18.65
CA PRO A 854 32.86 11.32 -18.12
C PRO A 854 31.66 10.71 -18.85
N VAL A 855 31.69 9.39 -18.98
CA VAL A 855 30.66 8.60 -19.67
C VAL A 855 29.27 8.76 -19.03
N VAL A 856 29.23 8.95 -17.71
CA VAL A 856 28.02 9.09 -16.89
C VAL A 856 28.12 10.35 -16.02
N PRO A 857 27.96 11.55 -16.61
CA PRO A 857 28.27 12.81 -15.93
C PRO A 857 27.36 13.12 -14.73
N ASN A 858 26.13 12.59 -14.71
CA ASN A 858 25.10 12.88 -13.70
C ASN A 858 24.77 11.68 -12.80
N LEU A 859 25.64 10.66 -12.75
CA LEU A 859 25.42 9.48 -11.90
C LEU A 859 25.46 9.88 -10.41
N ARG A 860 24.40 9.51 -9.68
CA ARG A 860 24.24 9.76 -8.25
C ARG A 860 24.38 8.50 -7.42
N ASN A 861 23.82 7.38 -7.89
CA ASN A 861 23.75 6.14 -7.12
C ASN A 861 24.42 4.98 -7.87
N LEU A 862 25.35 4.32 -7.21
CA LEU A 862 26.03 3.13 -7.74
C LEU A 862 25.94 1.98 -6.74
N GLU A 863 25.29 0.88 -7.15
CA GLU A 863 25.13 -0.33 -6.35
C GLU A 863 25.74 -1.54 -7.09
N LEU A 864 26.77 -2.15 -6.49
CA LEU A 864 27.55 -3.26 -7.05
C LEU A 864 27.62 -4.39 -6.03
N LYS A 865 26.89 -5.47 -6.27
CA LYS A 865 26.76 -6.58 -5.30
C LYS A 865 27.12 -7.92 -5.91
N ASN A 866 28.04 -8.64 -5.25
CA ASN A 866 28.43 -9.99 -5.63
C ASN A 866 28.92 -10.09 -7.08
N LEU A 867 29.97 -9.34 -7.40
CA LEU A 867 30.58 -9.26 -8.73
C LEU A 867 32.04 -9.75 -8.66
N PRO A 868 32.27 -11.07 -8.58
CA PRO A 868 33.58 -11.64 -8.21
C PRO A 868 34.70 -11.36 -9.22
N LYS A 869 34.37 -11.04 -10.48
CA LYS A 869 35.33 -10.76 -11.55
C LYS A 869 35.50 -9.28 -11.89
N LEU A 870 34.74 -8.39 -11.27
CA LEU A 870 34.73 -6.97 -11.61
C LEU A 870 36.06 -6.32 -11.19
N ARG A 871 36.76 -5.73 -12.16
CA ARG A 871 38.08 -5.11 -11.99
C ARG A 871 38.10 -3.61 -12.25
N SER A 872 37.26 -3.13 -13.18
CA SER A 872 37.26 -1.73 -13.61
C SER A 872 35.86 -1.19 -13.82
N LEU A 873 35.66 0.10 -13.54
CA LEU A 873 34.39 0.80 -13.79
C LEU A 873 34.45 1.71 -15.03
N CYS A 874 35.58 2.37 -15.26
CA CYS A 874 35.74 3.40 -16.30
C CYS A 874 37.21 3.53 -16.73
N ARG A 875 37.51 4.47 -17.64
CA ARG A 875 38.89 4.86 -17.99
C ARG A 875 39.61 5.46 -16.78
N TYR A 876 40.95 5.37 -16.81
CA TYR A 876 41.83 5.73 -15.69
C TYR A 876 41.75 7.21 -15.27
N GLU A 877 41.26 8.10 -16.14
CA GLU A 877 41.20 9.56 -15.93
C GLU A 877 39.78 10.10 -15.67
N GLU A 878 38.75 9.25 -15.62
CA GLU A 878 37.36 9.69 -15.42
C GLU A 878 37.01 9.91 -13.93
N CYS A 879 36.26 11.00 -13.65
CA CYS A 879 35.76 11.34 -12.31
C CYS A 879 34.23 11.54 -12.35
N TRP A 880 33.51 10.88 -11.44
CA TRP A 880 32.04 10.99 -11.35
C TRP A 880 31.64 11.99 -10.25
N GLN A 881 31.60 13.27 -10.59
CA GLN A 881 31.51 14.38 -9.62
C GLN A 881 30.18 14.44 -8.85
N HIS A 882 29.08 13.93 -9.43
CA HIS A 882 27.74 13.99 -8.83
C HIS A 882 27.36 12.77 -7.99
N LEU A 883 28.29 11.85 -7.74
CA LEU A 883 28.01 10.62 -7.01
C LEU A 883 27.64 10.94 -5.55
N GLU A 884 26.46 10.51 -5.13
CA GLU A 884 25.91 10.72 -3.78
C GLU A 884 26.01 9.45 -2.93
N GLN A 885 25.77 8.27 -3.53
CA GLN A 885 25.74 6.99 -2.83
C GLN A 885 26.50 5.91 -3.60
N VAL A 886 27.34 5.17 -2.88
CA VAL A 886 28.10 4.03 -3.40
C VAL A 886 27.90 2.83 -2.49
N GLU A 887 27.51 1.69 -3.03
CA GLU A 887 27.47 0.42 -2.32
C GLU A 887 28.24 -0.65 -3.10
N VAL A 888 29.30 -1.20 -2.50
CA VAL A 888 30.11 -2.27 -3.07
C VAL A 888 30.21 -3.44 -2.10
N ILE A 889 29.59 -4.57 -2.44
CA ILE A 889 29.55 -5.79 -1.61
C ILE A 889 30.09 -6.96 -2.42
N LYS A 890 30.95 -7.81 -1.84
CA LYS A 890 31.46 -9.04 -2.48
C LYS A 890 31.99 -8.83 -3.90
N SER A 891 32.76 -7.76 -4.11
CA SER A 891 33.33 -7.36 -5.41
C SER A 891 34.83 -7.06 -5.27
N ASN A 892 35.55 -8.02 -4.70
CA ASN A 892 36.86 -7.78 -4.08
C ASN A 892 38.01 -7.55 -5.06
N LEU A 893 37.80 -7.78 -6.36
CA LEU A 893 38.79 -7.48 -7.41
C LEU A 893 38.73 -6.03 -7.90
N LEU A 894 37.74 -5.25 -7.46
CA LEU A 894 37.62 -3.84 -7.81
C LEU A 894 38.55 -3.01 -6.93
N THR A 895 39.71 -2.63 -7.49
CA THR A 895 40.75 -1.92 -6.75
C THR A 895 40.74 -0.41 -6.96
N LYS A 896 39.93 0.13 -7.89
CA LYS A 896 39.87 1.57 -8.22
C LYS A 896 38.44 2.07 -8.34
N MET A 897 38.22 3.32 -7.96
CA MET A 897 36.94 4.01 -8.05
C MET A 897 37.12 5.39 -8.68
N PRO A 898 36.17 5.90 -9.49
CA PRO A 898 36.21 7.22 -10.14
C PRO A 898 35.85 8.35 -9.18
N LEU A 899 36.53 8.40 -8.04
CA LEU A 899 36.31 9.35 -6.95
C LEU A 899 37.55 10.25 -6.79
N THR A 900 37.34 11.53 -6.54
CA THR A 900 38.40 12.51 -6.23
C THR A 900 38.00 13.37 -5.03
N THR A 901 38.91 14.22 -4.53
CA THR A 901 38.60 15.20 -3.48
C THR A 901 37.39 16.09 -3.78
N LYS A 902 37.03 16.29 -5.07
CA LYS A 902 35.83 17.04 -5.48
C LYS A 902 34.52 16.39 -5.01
N ASN A 903 34.53 15.10 -4.68
CA ASN A 903 33.36 14.36 -4.21
C ASN A 903 33.02 14.60 -2.73
N GLU A 904 33.89 15.28 -1.95
CA GLU A 904 33.70 15.50 -0.50
C GLU A 904 32.38 16.20 -0.15
N ASN A 905 31.89 17.06 -1.05
CA ASN A 905 30.64 17.81 -0.86
C ASN A 905 29.40 17.14 -1.47
N THR A 906 29.58 16.07 -2.26
CA THR A 906 28.48 15.39 -2.98
C THR A 906 28.18 14.01 -2.41
N ILE A 907 29.20 13.25 -2.00
CA ILE A 907 29.02 11.94 -1.37
C ILE A 907 28.35 12.09 -0.01
N LYS A 908 27.26 11.34 0.16
CA LYS A 908 26.51 11.21 1.41
C LYS A 908 26.84 9.90 2.12
N GLU A 909 27.10 8.84 1.36
CA GLU A 909 27.31 7.51 1.93
C GLU A 909 28.12 6.60 0.99
N ILE A 910 29.13 5.93 1.55
CA ILE A 910 29.86 4.83 0.91
C ILE A 910 29.69 3.58 1.78
N ARG A 911 29.19 2.49 1.22
CA ARG A 911 29.00 1.20 1.91
C ARG A 911 29.85 0.12 1.26
N GLY A 912 30.52 -0.68 2.08
CA GLY A 912 31.21 -1.87 1.59
C GLY A 912 32.02 -2.59 2.66
N GLU A 913 32.67 -3.67 2.25
CA GLU A 913 33.52 -4.47 3.14
C GLU A 913 34.78 -3.67 3.52
N LEU A 914 35.18 -3.74 4.79
CA LEU A 914 36.38 -3.04 5.29
C LEU A 914 37.64 -3.46 4.52
N GLN A 915 37.74 -4.73 4.13
CA GLN A 915 38.84 -5.25 3.34
C GLN A 915 38.92 -4.57 1.98
N TRP A 916 37.79 -4.46 1.26
CA TRP A 916 37.72 -3.74 -0.01
C TRP A 916 38.12 -2.27 0.15
N TRP A 917 37.54 -1.55 1.12
CA TRP A 917 37.87 -0.15 1.38
C TRP A 917 39.36 0.06 1.69
N SER A 918 39.96 -0.84 2.45
CA SER A 918 41.39 -0.79 2.78
C SER A 918 42.29 -0.97 1.55
N GLN A 919 41.88 -1.81 0.60
CA GLN A 919 42.64 -2.16 -0.61
C GLN A 919 42.39 -1.22 -1.80
N LEU A 920 41.47 -0.27 -1.68
CA LEU A 920 41.19 0.72 -2.71
C LEU A 920 42.42 1.61 -2.97
N ASP A 921 42.89 1.58 -4.21
CA ASP A 921 44.00 2.38 -4.76
C ASP A 921 43.48 3.79 -5.07
N CYS A 922 43.61 4.67 -4.08
CA CYS A 922 43.15 6.05 -4.07
C CYS A 922 44.23 6.89 -3.38
N ASP A 923 44.48 8.10 -3.87
CA ASP A 923 45.44 9.01 -3.27
C ASP A 923 45.07 9.33 -1.81
N ASN A 924 46.09 9.50 -0.96
CA ASN A 924 45.90 9.64 0.48
C ASN A 924 44.99 10.83 0.86
N GLU A 925 44.97 11.89 0.04
CA GLU A 925 44.10 13.07 0.24
C GLU A 925 42.63 12.71 0.00
N THR A 926 42.29 12.12 -1.15
CA THR A 926 40.92 11.66 -1.45
C THR A 926 40.44 10.59 -0.47
N LYS A 927 41.30 9.64 -0.09
CA LYS A 927 40.92 8.57 0.87
C LYS A 927 40.61 9.15 2.26
N SER A 928 41.36 10.16 2.69
CA SER A 928 41.15 10.84 3.97
C SER A 928 39.89 11.70 3.98
N SER A 929 39.59 12.41 2.89
CA SER A 929 38.38 13.23 2.79
C SER A 929 37.09 12.41 2.71
N LEU A 930 37.14 11.21 2.11
CA LEU A 930 35.98 10.32 1.97
C LEU A 930 35.77 9.37 3.16
N GLN A 931 36.77 9.18 4.02
CA GLN A 931 36.72 8.28 5.19
C GLN A 931 35.50 8.52 6.12
N PRO A 932 35.06 9.76 6.42
CA PRO A 932 33.90 10.01 7.28
C PRO A 932 32.58 9.46 6.73
N TYR A 933 32.49 9.30 5.40
CA TYR A 933 31.28 8.83 4.71
C TYR A 933 31.23 7.31 4.54
N PHE A 934 32.33 6.61 4.84
CA PHE A 934 32.41 5.15 4.73
C PHE A 934 31.72 4.46 5.92
N LYS A 935 30.81 3.55 5.60
CA LYS A 935 30.13 2.66 6.54
C LYS A 935 30.40 1.21 6.18
N GLN A 936 31.03 0.49 7.10
CA GLN A 936 31.30 -0.94 6.93
C GLN A 936 29.98 -1.72 6.85
N THR A 937 29.84 -2.62 5.87
CA THR A 937 28.76 -3.60 5.85
C THR A 937 28.96 -4.61 6.98
N GLY A 938 28.02 -4.63 7.94
CA GLY A 938 28.01 -5.63 9.02
C GLY A 938 27.51 -6.98 8.53
N ALA A 939 27.95 -8.09 9.15
CA ALA A 939 27.57 -9.46 8.77
C ALA A 939 26.04 -9.72 8.69
N LYS A 940 25.22 -8.91 9.39
CA LYS A 940 23.74 -8.96 9.30
C LYS A 940 23.14 -8.34 8.02
N GLN A 941 23.87 -7.47 7.30
CA GLN A 941 23.41 -6.83 6.06
C GLN A 941 23.64 -7.66 4.80
N GLU A 942 24.50 -8.70 4.87
CA GLU A 942 24.59 -9.72 3.81
C GLU A 942 23.30 -10.53 3.65
N LEU A 943 22.46 -10.61 4.70
CA LEU A 943 21.14 -11.24 4.64
C LEU A 943 20.07 -10.29 4.07
N ARG A 944 20.03 -9.01 4.47
CA ARG A 944 19.04 -8.05 3.91
C ARG A 944 19.20 -7.78 2.41
N SER A 945 20.42 -7.79 1.90
CA SER A 945 20.70 -7.64 0.45
C SER A 945 20.39 -8.90 -0.36
N MET A 946 20.32 -10.08 0.29
CA MET A 946 19.81 -11.32 -0.32
C MET A 946 18.28 -11.46 -0.15
N GLU A 947 17.70 -11.02 0.97
CA GLU A 947 16.25 -11.10 1.25
C GLU A 947 15.44 -10.11 0.40
N MET A 948 15.96 -8.89 0.12
CA MET A 948 15.34 -7.99 -0.88
C MET A 948 15.36 -8.59 -2.29
N GLN A 949 16.29 -9.50 -2.61
CA GLN A 949 16.39 -10.14 -3.94
C GLN A 949 15.76 -11.55 -4.04
N GLN A 950 15.30 -12.13 -2.93
CA GLN A 950 14.43 -13.31 -2.97
C GLN A 950 12.94 -12.92 -3.07
N ILE A 951 12.55 -11.75 -2.56
CA ILE A 951 11.18 -11.25 -2.76
C ILE A 951 10.93 -10.88 -4.23
N ASP A 952 11.93 -10.33 -4.94
CA ASP A 952 11.85 -10.10 -6.40
C ASP A 952 12.06 -11.36 -7.26
N GLY A 953 12.46 -12.49 -6.65
CA GLY A 953 12.71 -13.75 -7.34
C GLY A 953 11.73 -14.89 -7.03
N MET A 954 10.89 -14.76 -6.01
CA MET A 954 9.87 -15.76 -5.61
C MET A 954 8.43 -15.23 -5.67
N VAL A 955 8.23 -14.00 -6.16
CA VAL A 955 6.93 -13.51 -6.62
C VAL A 955 7.01 -13.21 -8.12
N LEU A 956 7.18 -14.28 -8.90
CA LEU A 956 6.87 -14.35 -10.34
C LEU A 956 6.10 -15.65 -10.61
#